data_AF-A0A396ZZR9-F1
#
_entry.id   AF-A0A396ZZR9-F1
#
_cell.length_a   1.000
_cell.length_b   1.000
_cell.length_c   1.000
_cell.angle_alpha   90.00
_cell.angle_beta   90.00
_cell.angle_gamma   90.00
#
_symmetry.space_group_name_H-M   'P 1'
#
loop_
_entity.id
_entity.type
_entity.pdbx_description
1 polymer ?
#
loop_
_entity_poly.entity_id
_entity_poly.type
_entity_poly.pdbx_seq_one_letter_code
_entity_poly.pdbx_strand_id
1 'polypeptide(L)'
;MATPSEKNCTILLFSGVEKGGAQPPSQDEVLKGLESAKMDDKIRALKAAIVALLSGEKQPRVLMQIIRFCSTKEDHQLKKLLMIYWEIAAKYDDHGKLLPEMILVCNALLNDLNHANEYVRGCMLRFLCKIKEKELLEPLKDAVKANLEHRHSYVRKNAVMTVYTMYKTFGDALIPDAPELIERFIVTESDSSARRNAYLMLFDCAETVAVNFLMNSMDQIQKFGDGFSLVILELTRKVCRVDPAQKARFIRCIFQLLQSSSAAVSYEAAWTLVTLSSAPTAVRAAAKTYAGLLNSQSDNNVKLIVLDRLADLKKHHTKVLQEVLMDILRALSSPNLDISKKVLDIAMNLVSPRNIDDVVGHLKREVVKTQEKGRMDKAAGDDYRKLLIRSIHACAVKFPDVAHQVVHLLMDFLPSDGAMDVVLFVRTMCEAYPDLRPSIVHKLMLSLPDIQTAKVFRVALWVLGEYASAQPAADTAVHRVVEAVAAALGPLPFAADAQPSLPVGDKNHPAKPVTKSVVLADGTYATETSYAVAPIAAAAASAAAGLTLRKLILAGDLFLASAVSSSLTKLAARAVLQDPESAANGPVKSLVLTVLRYIASFLLLDADEDSKRRMLVCVRILTDPSFFDRVAPVLTKDCRASYRTLLDEQTASAAASVDGDADAPQVEVDDLISFRQLRGKKALGSTDIDIDDGADLSRATDGPNEYSGKLRAVHQLTGFADPVYAEAYVTVLAYDIVVEILVVNRTPHTLNNLSVELTPMGDLKLVERPVSITIGPLDTRTIRANIKVSSTETGHIFGTIVYESASGAEKTIVNLNDIHVDIMDYIVPADCADSHFRSMWAEFEWENRVAVNTDITNVFAFLQHIVDKTNMRCMTPTASLGGDTHFLAANLYAKSIFGEDALVNLSVEKLDKGKIAGYIRIRSKTQGIALSLGDRITAVQRGQEDPNKRKKIAG
;
A
#
# COMPACT_ATOMS: atom_id res chain seq x y z
N MET A 1 25.79 -11.95 28.22
CA MET A 1 24.44 -12.54 28.11
C MET A 1 24.19 -12.75 26.63
N ALA A 2 23.84 -13.96 26.22
CA ALA A 2 23.70 -14.28 24.80
C ALA A 2 22.54 -13.49 24.18
N THR A 3 22.75 -12.91 23.00
CA THR A 3 21.68 -12.20 22.26
C THR A 3 20.55 -13.17 21.88
N PRO A 4 19.31 -12.69 21.58
CA PRO A 4 18.20 -13.55 21.18
C PRO A 4 18.52 -14.43 19.95
N SER A 5 19.37 -13.94 19.04
CA SER A 5 19.90 -14.68 17.87
C SER A 5 20.88 -15.79 18.26
N GLU A 6 21.66 -15.60 19.32
CA GLU A 6 22.64 -16.60 19.79
C GLU A 6 21.99 -17.82 20.44
N LYS A 7 20.75 -17.69 20.95
CA LYS A 7 20.01 -18.82 21.57
C LYS A 7 19.72 -19.97 20.59
N ASN A 8 19.66 -19.69 19.29
CA ASN A 8 19.36 -20.68 18.25
C ASN A 8 20.64 -21.27 17.60
N CYS A 9 21.83 -20.76 17.96
CA CYS A 9 23.09 -21.23 17.41
C CYS A 9 23.57 -22.48 18.15
N THR A 10 23.83 -23.58 17.43
CA THR A 10 24.31 -24.83 18.04
C THR A 10 25.80 -24.78 18.41
N ILE A 11 26.58 -23.86 17.83
CA ILE A 11 27.99 -23.61 18.14
C ILE A 11 28.26 -22.11 18.04
N LEU A 12 28.92 -21.55 19.06
CA LEU A 12 29.44 -20.18 19.04
C LEU A 12 30.98 -20.23 18.97
N LEU A 13 31.51 -19.56 17.94
CA LEU A 13 32.94 -19.31 17.72
C LEU A 13 33.18 -17.82 17.99
N PHE A 14 33.73 -17.51 19.16
CA PHE A 14 34.12 -16.14 19.51
C PHE A 14 35.59 -15.94 19.15
N SER A 15 35.93 -14.88 18.40
CA SER A 15 37.27 -14.31 18.49
C SER A 15 37.36 -13.68 19.88
N GLY A 16 38.19 -14.19 20.78
CA GLY A 16 38.22 -13.84 22.20
C GLY A 16 38.66 -12.41 22.55
N VAL A 17 38.11 -11.38 21.89
CA VAL A 17 38.45 -9.96 22.13
C VAL A 17 37.69 -9.39 23.34
N GLU A 18 36.64 -10.03 23.84
CA GLU A 18 35.89 -9.53 24.99
C GLU A 18 36.26 -10.20 26.32
N LYS A 19 37.37 -9.71 26.88
CA LYS A 19 37.57 -9.25 28.28
C LYS A 19 39.08 -9.11 28.50
N GLY A 20 39.64 -7.96 28.12
CA GLY A 20 40.98 -7.55 28.54
C GLY A 20 42.10 -7.62 27.50
N GLY A 21 41.85 -7.29 26.22
CA GLY A 21 42.93 -7.06 25.25
C GLY A 21 43.89 -8.24 25.04
N ALA A 22 43.44 -9.47 25.30
CA ALA A 22 44.27 -10.66 25.15
C ALA A 22 44.56 -10.90 23.67
N GLN A 23 45.85 -10.98 23.34
CA GLN A 23 46.34 -11.34 22.01
C GLN A 23 45.79 -12.73 21.61
N PRO A 24 45.43 -12.96 20.33
CA PRO A 24 44.99 -14.29 19.89
C PRO A 24 46.03 -15.35 20.28
N PRO A 25 45.60 -16.54 20.73
CA PRO A 25 46.51 -17.56 21.22
C PRO A 25 47.50 -17.96 20.13
N SER A 26 48.79 -18.03 20.51
CA SER A 26 49.85 -18.35 19.56
C SER A 26 49.74 -19.79 19.07
N GLN A 27 50.36 -20.12 17.92
CA GLN A 27 50.32 -21.46 17.34
C GLN A 27 50.79 -22.54 18.34
N ASP A 28 51.80 -22.25 19.17
CA ASP A 28 52.31 -23.19 20.17
C ASP A 28 51.35 -23.39 21.36
N GLU A 29 50.57 -22.37 21.73
CA GLU A 29 49.51 -22.50 22.75
C GLU A 29 48.34 -23.35 22.24
N VAL A 30 47.97 -23.18 20.97
CA VAL A 30 46.98 -24.04 20.30
C VAL A 30 47.46 -25.49 20.29
N LEU A 31 48.73 -25.75 19.93
CA LEU A 31 49.30 -27.10 19.93
C LEU A 31 49.25 -27.75 21.33
N LYS A 32 49.69 -27.03 22.38
CA LYS A 32 49.62 -27.52 23.77
C LYS A 32 48.19 -27.82 24.22
N GLY A 33 47.24 -26.98 23.82
CA GLY A 33 45.83 -27.18 24.13
C GLY A 33 45.23 -28.42 23.46
N LEU A 34 45.63 -28.74 22.22
CA LEU A 34 45.21 -29.95 21.50
C LEU A 34 45.80 -31.24 22.09
N GLU A 35 47.01 -31.16 22.65
CA GLU A 35 47.71 -32.26 23.33
C GLU A 35 47.21 -32.51 24.76
N SER A 36 46.50 -31.55 25.37
CA SER A 36 45.97 -31.66 26.74
C SER A 36 45.10 -32.91 26.92
N ALA A 37 45.16 -33.55 28.09
CA ALA A 37 44.26 -34.67 28.42
C ALA A 37 42.81 -34.22 28.63
N LYS A 38 42.58 -32.94 28.95
CA LYS A 38 41.25 -32.38 29.23
C LYS A 38 40.51 -32.01 27.95
N MET A 39 39.26 -32.46 27.82
CA MET A 39 38.45 -32.23 26.62
C MET A 39 38.10 -30.75 26.41
N ASP A 40 37.86 -29.98 27.47
CA ASP A 40 37.55 -28.55 27.38
C ASP A 40 38.71 -27.74 26.78
N ASP A 41 39.95 -28.12 27.11
CA ASP A 41 41.15 -27.46 26.57
C ASP A 41 41.31 -27.77 25.07
N LYS A 42 41.03 -29.01 24.65
CA LYS A 42 41.02 -29.38 23.22
C LYS A 42 39.96 -28.62 22.44
N ILE A 43 38.75 -28.50 23.00
CA ILE A 43 37.66 -27.75 22.39
C ILE A 43 38.04 -26.28 22.26
N ARG A 44 38.62 -25.67 23.29
CA ARG A 44 39.08 -24.27 23.26
C ARG A 44 40.18 -24.07 22.20
N ALA A 45 41.15 -24.97 22.16
CA ALA A 45 42.24 -24.92 21.19
C ALA A 45 41.75 -25.08 19.74
N LEU A 46 40.83 -26.02 19.49
CA LEU A 46 40.25 -26.21 18.16
C LEU A 46 39.41 -25.02 17.71
N LYS A 47 38.65 -24.38 18.61
CA LYS A 47 37.94 -23.13 18.31
C LYS A 47 38.91 -22.01 17.90
N ALA A 48 40.01 -21.86 18.65
CA ALA A 48 41.04 -20.88 18.34
C ALA A 48 41.69 -21.16 16.97
N ALA A 49 42.00 -22.43 16.66
CA ALA A 49 42.54 -22.82 15.36
C ALA A 49 41.59 -22.48 14.20
N ILE A 50 40.28 -22.70 14.37
CA ILE A 50 39.26 -22.36 13.37
C ILE A 50 39.21 -20.84 13.14
N VAL A 51 39.22 -20.04 14.21
CA VAL A 51 39.20 -18.56 14.11
C VAL A 51 40.46 -18.03 13.44
N ALA A 52 41.64 -18.58 13.77
CA ALA A 52 42.90 -18.20 13.14
C ALA A 52 42.88 -18.49 11.63
N LEU A 53 42.37 -19.67 11.24
CA LEU A 53 42.28 -20.04 9.83
C LEU A 53 41.28 -19.17 9.05
N LEU A 54 40.12 -18.84 9.66
CA LEU A 54 39.15 -17.91 9.07
C LEU A 54 39.70 -16.48 8.92
N SER A 55 40.64 -16.09 9.78
CA SER A 55 41.34 -14.80 9.71
C SER A 55 42.47 -14.78 8.65
N GLY A 56 42.69 -15.90 7.94
CA GLY A 56 43.71 -16.04 6.90
C GLY A 56 45.09 -16.47 7.42
N GLU A 57 45.24 -16.78 8.71
CA GLU A 57 46.51 -17.24 9.27
C GLU A 57 46.74 -18.74 8.96
N LYS A 58 47.82 -19.04 8.23
CA LYS A 58 48.19 -20.44 7.90
C LYS A 58 48.89 -21.11 9.10
N GLN A 59 48.30 -22.18 9.64
CA GLN A 59 48.87 -22.96 10.75
C GLN A 59 49.13 -24.44 10.37
N PRO A 60 50.17 -24.75 9.57
CA PRO A 60 50.39 -26.10 9.02
C PRO A 60 50.68 -27.18 10.07
N ARG A 61 51.33 -26.85 11.20
CA ARG A 61 51.66 -27.81 12.28
C ARG A 61 50.44 -28.30 13.06
N VAL A 62 49.33 -27.56 12.99
CA VAL A 62 48.12 -27.84 13.78
C VAL A 62 47.33 -29.02 13.20
N LEU A 63 47.34 -29.17 11.87
CA LEU A 63 46.60 -30.22 11.16
C LEU A 63 46.94 -31.63 11.69
N MET A 64 48.22 -31.97 11.79
CA MET A 64 48.66 -33.29 12.22
C MET A 64 48.31 -33.58 13.70
N GLN A 65 48.38 -32.56 14.57
CA GLN A 65 48.00 -32.75 15.97
C GLN A 65 46.49 -32.90 16.17
N ILE A 66 45.68 -32.24 15.36
CA ILE A 66 44.23 -32.46 15.34
C ILE A 66 43.93 -33.91 14.93
N ILE A 67 44.57 -34.42 13.87
CA ILE A 67 44.41 -35.82 13.43
C ILE A 67 44.79 -36.79 14.56
N ARG A 68 45.95 -36.58 15.18
CA ARG A 68 46.49 -37.48 16.20
C ARG A 68 45.72 -37.49 17.52
N PHE A 69 45.32 -36.30 18.01
CA PHE A 69 44.81 -36.15 19.38
C PHE A 69 43.31 -35.88 19.48
N CYS A 70 42.66 -35.43 18.40
CA CYS A 70 41.25 -35.05 18.40
C CYS A 70 40.37 -36.00 17.57
N SER A 71 40.87 -36.52 16.44
CA SER A 71 40.04 -37.26 15.49
C SER A 71 39.42 -38.56 16.01
N THR A 72 40.04 -39.20 16.99
CA THR A 72 39.60 -40.49 17.57
C THR A 72 38.70 -40.33 18.80
N LYS A 73 38.38 -39.10 19.21
CA LYS A 73 37.58 -38.82 20.41
C LYS A 73 36.10 -38.78 20.07
N GLU A 74 35.28 -39.36 20.95
CA GLU A 74 33.83 -39.53 20.73
C GLU A 74 32.98 -38.32 21.14
N ASP A 75 33.58 -37.26 21.68
CA ASP A 75 32.86 -36.08 22.17
C ASP A 75 32.08 -35.37 21.05
N HIS A 76 30.78 -35.15 21.27
CA HIS A 76 29.87 -34.58 20.27
C HIS A 76 30.22 -33.15 19.88
N GLN A 77 30.68 -32.32 20.83
CA GLN A 77 31.02 -30.92 20.57
C GLN A 77 32.32 -30.84 19.77
N LEU A 78 33.31 -31.65 20.14
CA LEU A 78 34.57 -31.75 19.41
C LEU A 78 34.35 -32.27 17.97
N LYS A 79 33.54 -33.32 17.76
CA LYS A 79 33.24 -33.83 16.41
C LYS A 79 32.64 -32.78 15.49
N LYS A 80 31.70 -31.96 15.98
CA LYS A 80 31.13 -30.88 15.16
C LYS A 80 32.15 -29.80 14.82
N LEU A 81 33.03 -29.45 15.77
CA LEU A 81 34.13 -28.51 15.50
C LEU A 81 35.14 -29.09 14.51
N LEU A 82 35.42 -30.40 14.57
CA LEU A 82 36.26 -31.08 13.60
C LEU A 82 35.66 -31.02 12.19
N MET A 83 34.34 -31.26 12.04
CA MET A 83 33.66 -31.09 10.75
C MET A 83 33.83 -29.66 10.20
N ILE A 84 33.67 -28.63 11.04
CA ILE A 84 33.92 -27.24 10.61
C ILE A 84 35.38 -27.06 10.19
N TYR A 85 36.32 -27.58 10.98
CA TYR A 85 37.76 -27.49 10.67
C TYR A 85 38.10 -28.18 9.35
N TRP A 86 37.58 -29.37 9.07
CA TRP A 86 37.82 -30.10 7.81
C TRP A 86 37.24 -29.38 6.58
N GLU A 87 36.13 -28.66 6.75
CA GLU A 87 35.54 -27.83 5.68
C GLU A 87 36.54 -26.73 5.25
N ILE A 88 37.14 -26.02 6.22
CA ILE A 88 38.00 -24.86 5.98
C ILE A 88 39.48 -25.19 5.78
N ALA A 89 39.97 -26.33 6.28
CA ALA A 89 41.38 -26.70 6.21
C ALA A 89 41.86 -26.80 4.74
N ALA A 90 43.11 -26.38 4.51
CA ALA A 90 43.79 -26.58 3.23
C ALA A 90 44.01 -28.08 2.99
N LYS A 91 43.57 -28.58 1.83
CA LYS A 91 43.60 -30.01 1.49
C LYS A 91 44.67 -30.35 0.44
N TYR A 92 45.09 -29.34 -0.32
CA TYR A 92 46.10 -29.46 -1.37
C TYR A 92 47.39 -28.77 -0.96
N ASP A 93 48.51 -29.28 -1.46
CA ASP A 93 49.79 -28.60 -1.40
C ASP A 93 49.87 -27.46 -2.44
N ASP A 94 50.98 -26.71 -2.41
CA ASP A 94 51.22 -25.60 -3.35
C ASP A 94 51.36 -26.07 -4.82
N HIS A 95 51.46 -27.39 -5.05
CA HIS A 95 51.50 -28.02 -6.37
C HIS A 95 50.15 -28.60 -6.81
N GLY A 96 49.09 -28.44 -6.01
CA GLY A 96 47.75 -28.93 -6.32
C GLY A 96 47.54 -30.43 -6.08
N LYS A 97 48.43 -31.11 -5.36
CA LYS A 97 48.30 -32.52 -4.97
C LYS A 97 47.70 -32.64 -3.56
N LEU A 98 46.85 -33.64 -3.35
CA LEU A 98 46.23 -33.88 -2.03
C LEU A 98 47.29 -34.19 -0.97
N LEU A 99 47.18 -33.54 0.19
CA LEU A 99 48.08 -33.75 1.33
C LEU A 99 48.00 -35.22 1.82
N PRO A 100 49.13 -35.91 2.07
CA PRO A 100 49.12 -37.29 2.58
C PRO A 100 48.33 -37.46 3.89
N GLU A 101 48.29 -36.42 4.72
CA GLU A 101 47.51 -36.36 5.96
C GLU A 101 46.01 -36.55 5.72
N MET A 102 45.49 -36.18 4.54
CA MET A 102 44.08 -36.34 4.20
C MET A 102 43.64 -37.80 4.11
N ILE A 103 44.58 -38.73 3.86
CA ILE A 103 44.29 -40.18 3.89
C ILE A 103 43.86 -40.62 5.30
N LEU A 104 44.51 -40.09 6.34
CA LEU A 104 44.15 -40.38 7.73
C LEU A 104 42.78 -39.77 8.08
N VAL A 105 42.49 -38.58 7.54
CA VAL A 105 41.18 -37.94 7.66
C VAL A 105 40.11 -38.81 7.00
N CYS A 106 40.32 -39.31 5.77
CA CYS A 106 39.39 -40.23 5.11
C CYS A 106 39.05 -41.44 5.99
N ASN A 107 40.04 -42.05 6.62
CA ASN A 107 39.80 -43.21 7.49
C ASN A 107 38.96 -42.84 8.72
N ALA A 108 39.21 -41.68 9.32
CA ALA A 108 38.39 -41.18 10.41
C ALA A 108 36.93 -40.90 9.98
N LEU A 109 36.74 -40.26 8.81
CA LEU A 109 35.42 -40.00 8.25
C LEU A 109 34.68 -41.31 7.94
N LEU A 110 35.38 -42.33 7.44
CA LEU A 110 34.82 -43.65 7.15
C LEU A 110 34.33 -44.35 8.43
N ASN A 111 35.09 -44.25 9.52
CA ASN A 111 34.68 -44.79 10.82
C ASN A 111 33.42 -44.10 11.35
N ASP A 112 33.32 -42.77 11.18
CA ASP A 112 32.13 -42.00 11.58
C ASP A 112 30.90 -42.30 10.71
N LEU A 113 31.08 -42.59 9.42
CA LEU A 113 30.00 -43.06 8.53
C LEU A 113 29.47 -44.44 8.90
N ASN A 114 30.32 -45.28 9.49
CA ASN A 114 29.98 -46.63 9.95
C ASN A 114 29.68 -46.72 11.45
N HIS A 115 29.64 -45.58 12.14
CA HIS A 115 29.45 -45.50 13.59
C HIS A 115 28.10 -46.07 14.04
N ALA A 116 28.01 -46.73 15.20
CA ALA A 116 26.75 -47.34 15.66
C ALA A 116 25.61 -46.32 15.86
N ASN A 117 25.95 -45.10 16.30
CA ASN A 117 25.01 -44.00 16.51
C ASN A 117 24.56 -43.34 15.18
N GLU A 118 23.26 -43.37 14.90
CA GLU A 118 22.61 -42.82 13.72
C GLU A 118 22.76 -41.30 13.58
N TYR A 119 22.88 -40.57 14.69
CA TYR A 119 23.06 -39.12 14.68
C TYR A 119 24.46 -38.73 14.18
N VAL A 120 25.48 -39.50 14.57
CA VAL A 120 26.87 -39.31 14.09
C VAL A 120 26.91 -39.57 12.58
N ARG A 121 26.34 -40.68 12.12
CA ARG A 121 26.23 -40.99 10.68
C ARG A 121 25.53 -39.87 9.91
N GLY A 122 24.36 -39.42 10.36
CA GLY A 122 23.61 -38.37 9.66
C GLY A 122 24.26 -36.99 9.72
N CYS A 123 25.00 -36.65 10.77
CA CYS A 123 25.84 -35.44 10.77
C CYS A 123 27.00 -35.56 9.78
N MET A 124 27.64 -36.73 9.72
CA MET A 124 28.73 -36.99 8.79
C MET A 124 28.27 -36.93 7.33
N LEU A 125 27.14 -37.57 7.00
CA LEU A 125 26.52 -37.48 5.67
C LEU A 125 26.23 -36.02 5.26
N ARG A 126 25.66 -35.21 6.16
CA ARG A 126 25.45 -33.77 5.90
C ARG A 126 26.75 -33.00 5.70
N PHE A 127 27.80 -33.36 6.43
CA PHE A 127 29.12 -32.76 6.27
C PHE A 127 29.72 -33.11 4.90
N LEU A 128 29.57 -34.36 4.44
CA LEU A 128 30.07 -34.77 3.12
C LEU A 128 29.42 -34.02 1.95
N CYS A 129 28.18 -33.55 2.09
CA CYS A 129 27.56 -32.67 1.08
C CYS A 129 28.33 -31.35 0.86
N LYS A 130 29.24 -30.97 1.77
CA LYS A 130 30.01 -29.72 1.66
C LYS A 130 31.42 -29.92 1.10
N ILE A 131 31.90 -31.16 1.05
CA ILE A 131 33.22 -31.50 0.52
C ILE A 131 33.19 -31.47 -1.00
N LYS A 132 34.17 -30.79 -1.60
CA LYS A 132 34.27 -30.60 -3.06
C LYS A 132 35.45 -31.35 -3.68
N GLU A 133 36.21 -32.07 -2.87
CA GLU A 133 37.42 -32.77 -3.26
C GLU A 133 37.11 -34.21 -3.67
N LYS A 134 37.22 -34.52 -4.96
CA LYS A 134 36.90 -35.84 -5.53
C LYS A 134 37.70 -36.96 -4.86
N GLU A 135 39.00 -36.76 -4.70
CA GLU A 135 39.93 -37.76 -4.13
C GLU A 135 39.59 -38.12 -2.67
N LEU A 136 38.97 -37.20 -1.92
CA LEU A 136 38.56 -37.44 -0.54
C LEU A 136 37.25 -38.24 -0.46
N LEU A 137 36.34 -38.02 -1.43
CA LEU A 137 35.02 -38.63 -1.49
C LEU A 137 35.03 -40.02 -2.12
N GLU A 138 35.97 -40.30 -3.02
CA GLU A 138 36.06 -41.57 -3.73
C GLU A 138 36.19 -42.78 -2.80
N PRO A 139 37.02 -42.78 -1.74
CA PRO A 139 37.08 -43.88 -0.77
C PRO A 139 35.82 -44.04 0.09
N LEU A 140 34.97 -43.00 0.17
CA LEU A 140 33.80 -42.98 1.06
C LEU A 140 32.50 -43.41 0.37
N LYS A 141 32.49 -43.47 -0.97
CA LYS A 141 31.27 -43.68 -1.78
C LYS A 141 30.51 -44.96 -1.42
N ASP A 142 31.19 -46.07 -1.15
CA ASP A 142 30.54 -47.35 -0.86
C ASP A 142 29.88 -47.35 0.52
N ALA A 143 30.48 -46.67 1.50
CA ALA A 143 29.87 -46.46 2.81
C ALA A 143 28.65 -45.53 2.74
N VAL A 144 28.68 -44.53 1.86
CA VAL A 144 27.50 -43.68 1.58
C VAL A 144 26.38 -44.52 0.96
N LYS A 145 26.68 -45.39 -0.02
CA LYS A 145 25.69 -46.31 -0.62
C LYS A 145 25.07 -47.25 0.41
N ALA A 146 25.89 -47.88 1.26
CA ALA A 146 25.40 -48.78 2.31
C ALA A 146 24.44 -48.10 3.30
N ASN A 147 24.61 -46.79 3.53
CA ASN A 147 23.74 -46.01 4.41
C ASN A 147 22.34 -45.73 3.83
N LEU A 148 22.08 -46.03 2.55
CA LEU A 148 20.74 -45.97 1.96
C LEU A 148 19.83 -47.10 2.46
N GLU A 149 20.40 -48.25 2.84
CA GLU A 149 19.64 -49.39 3.36
C GLU A 149 19.56 -49.39 4.90
N HIS A 150 20.00 -48.30 5.54
CA HIS A 150 20.04 -48.22 6.99
C HIS A 150 18.65 -48.27 7.62
N ARG A 151 18.49 -48.95 8.76
CA ARG A 151 17.23 -49.08 9.53
C ARG A 151 16.49 -47.76 9.77
N HIS A 152 17.23 -46.70 10.09
CA HIS A 152 16.67 -45.41 10.48
C HIS A 152 16.52 -44.44 9.29
N SER A 153 15.31 -43.90 9.09
CA SER A 153 15.01 -42.95 7.99
C SER A 153 15.83 -41.66 8.05
N TYR A 154 16.23 -41.22 9.24
CA TYR A 154 17.14 -40.08 9.42
C TYR A 154 18.49 -40.27 8.71
N VAL A 155 19.03 -41.50 8.69
CA VAL A 155 20.29 -41.78 7.98
C VAL A 155 20.00 -41.85 6.47
N ARG A 156 18.98 -42.61 6.06
CA ARG A 156 18.61 -42.77 4.65
C ARG A 156 18.34 -41.43 3.95
N LYS A 157 17.58 -40.52 4.55
CA LYS A 157 17.29 -39.19 3.97
C LYS A 157 18.53 -38.34 3.74
N ASN A 158 19.52 -38.43 4.65
CA ASN A 158 20.79 -37.72 4.53
C ASN A 158 21.73 -38.42 3.54
N ALA A 159 21.70 -39.75 3.48
CA ALA A 159 22.44 -40.55 2.51
C ALA A 159 22.02 -40.21 1.08
N VAL A 160 20.71 -40.13 0.82
CA VAL A 160 20.17 -39.68 -0.47
C VAL A 160 20.67 -38.28 -0.84
N MET A 161 20.65 -37.32 0.09
CA MET A 161 21.15 -35.97 -0.18
C MET A 161 22.66 -35.95 -0.45
N THR A 162 23.42 -36.84 0.21
CA THR A 162 24.87 -36.99 -0.01
C THR A 162 25.12 -37.54 -1.41
N VAL A 163 24.44 -38.61 -1.80
CA VAL A 163 24.50 -39.18 -3.16
C VAL A 163 24.12 -38.13 -4.21
N TYR A 164 23.04 -37.38 -3.98
CA TYR A 164 22.62 -36.29 -4.85
C TYR A 164 23.72 -35.24 -5.02
N THR A 165 24.35 -34.81 -3.93
CA THR A 165 25.39 -33.78 -3.99
C THR A 165 26.66 -34.28 -4.68
N MET A 166 27.06 -35.53 -4.42
CA MET A 166 28.19 -36.18 -5.10
C MET A 166 27.93 -36.29 -6.61
N TYR A 167 26.74 -36.74 -7.00
CA TYR A 167 26.38 -36.88 -8.42
C TYR A 167 26.24 -35.51 -9.11
N LYS A 168 25.61 -34.53 -8.47
CA LYS A 168 25.45 -33.17 -9.02
C LYS A 168 26.80 -32.47 -9.25
N THR A 169 27.78 -32.70 -8.36
CA THR A 169 29.08 -32.02 -8.42
C THR A 169 30.05 -32.70 -9.38
N PHE A 170 30.07 -34.04 -9.41
CA PHE A 170 31.07 -34.82 -10.16
C PHE A 170 30.50 -35.63 -11.32
N GLY A 171 29.19 -35.57 -11.56
CA GLY A 171 28.49 -36.38 -12.56
C GLY A 171 28.74 -37.88 -12.35
N ASP A 172 28.97 -38.57 -13.47
CA ASP A 172 29.19 -40.02 -13.50
C ASP A 172 30.55 -40.46 -12.94
N ALA A 173 31.43 -39.52 -12.55
CA ALA A 173 32.81 -39.82 -12.20
C ALA A 173 32.99 -40.49 -10.83
N LEU A 174 32.03 -40.37 -9.91
CA LEU A 174 32.07 -41.00 -8.58
C LEU A 174 31.07 -42.15 -8.45
N ILE A 175 29.80 -41.86 -8.74
CA ILE A 175 28.68 -42.81 -8.61
C ILE A 175 27.89 -42.80 -9.94
N PRO A 176 28.33 -43.53 -10.97
CA PRO A 176 27.65 -43.53 -12.27
C PRO A 176 26.24 -44.14 -12.22
N ASP A 177 26.02 -45.10 -11.31
CA ASP A 177 24.76 -45.82 -11.08
C ASP A 177 23.79 -45.07 -10.14
N ALA A 178 24.06 -43.81 -9.79
CA ALA A 178 23.30 -43.08 -8.78
C ALA A 178 21.81 -42.94 -9.11
N PRO A 179 21.39 -42.58 -10.35
CA PRO A 179 19.98 -42.46 -10.68
C PRO A 179 19.21 -43.78 -10.58
N GLU A 180 19.78 -44.89 -11.08
CA GLU A 180 19.15 -46.22 -11.03
C GLU A 180 18.98 -46.72 -9.59
N LEU A 181 19.98 -46.48 -8.75
CA LEU A 181 19.97 -46.87 -7.36
C LEU A 181 18.92 -46.08 -6.56
N ILE A 182 18.72 -44.80 -6.86
CA ILE A 182 17.68 -43.99 -6.23
C ILE A 182 16.28 -44.31 -6.76
N GLU A 183 16.14 -44.72 -8.03
CA GLU A 183 14.89 -45.23 -8.58
C GLU A 183 14.41 -46.50 -7.85
N ARG A 184 15.31 -47.42 -7.51
CA ARG A 184 14.96 -48.60 -6.69
C ARG A 184 14.62 -48.21 -5.25
N PHE A 185 15.35 -47.24 -4.71
CA PHE A 185 15.14 -46.73 -3.36
C PHE A 185 13.77 -46.06 -3.19
N ILE A 186 13.37 -45.16 -4.10
CA ILE A 186 12.14 -44.36 -3.94
C ILE A 186 10.87 -45.22 -3.92
N VAL A 187 10.86 -46.35 -4.64
CA VAL A 187 9.73 -47.29 -4.70
C VAL A 187 9.56 -48.06 -3.39
N THR A 188 10.66 -48.37 -2.69
CA THR A 188 10.65 -49.18 -1.45
C THR A 188 10.58 -48.33 -0.18
N GLU A 189 11.07 -47.10 -0.24
CA GLU A 189 11.09 -46.18 0.91
C GLU A 189 9.68 -45.86 1.38
N SER A 190 9.46 -45.82 2.70
CA SER A 190 8.15 -45.51 3.32
C SER A 190 8.10 -44.11 3.96
N ASP A 191 9.26 -43.56 4.34
CA ASP A 191 9.36 -42.24 4.99
C ASP A 191 9.20 -41.09 3.98
N SER A 192 8.33 -40.13 4.30
CA SER A 192 8.01 -38.99 3.42
C SER A 192 9.21 -38.07 3.14
N SER A 193 10.09 -37.88 4.13
CA SER A 193 11.26 -37.00 3.99
C SER A 193 12.35 -37.64 3.14
N ALA A 194 12.62 -38.93 3.36
CA ALA A 194 13.57 -39.69 2.55
C ALA A 194 13.08 -39.81 1.11
N ARG A 195 11.79 -40.11 0.90
CA ARG A 195 11.17 -40.19 -0.43
C ARG A 195 11.19 -38.84 -1.16
N ARG A 196 10.92 -37.72 -0.46
CA ARG A 196 11.06 -36.36 -1.01
C ARG A 196 12.48 -36.10 -1.52
N ASN A 197 13.51 -36.39 -0.73
CA ASN A 197 14.89 -36.15 -1.14
C ASN A 197 15.29 -37.03 -2.32
N ALA A 198 14.79 -38.28 -2.37
CA ALA A 198 15.02 -39.19 -3.49
C ALA A 198 14.40 -38.65 -4.78
N TYR A 199 13.16 -38.17 -4.69
CA TYR A 199 12.48 -37.55 -5.82
C TYR A 199 13.16 -36.27 -6.28
N LEU A 200 13.62 -35.42 -5.36
CA LEU A 200 14.37 -34.21 -5.69
C LEU A 200 15.66 -34.52 -6.46
N MET A 201 16.37 -35.58 -6.06
CA MET A 201 17.55 -36.03 -6.81
C MET A 201 17.19 -36.52 -8.21
N LEU A 202 16.17 -37.39 -8.34
CA LEU A 202 15.73 -37.89 -9.65
C LEU A 202 15.24 -36.73 -10.53
N PHE A 203 14.53 -35.76 -9.96
CA PHE A 203 14.09 -34.57 -10.67
C PHE A 203 15.26 -33.80 -11.30
N ASP A 204 16.30 -33.51 -10.53
CA ASP A 204 17.42 -32.70 -11.02
C ASP A 204 18.40 -33.48 -11.90
N CYS A 205 18.60 -34.77 -11.62
CA CYS A 205 19.64 -35.58 -12.26
C CYS A 205 19.11 -36.50 -13.38
N ALA A 206 17.83 -36.90 -13.33
CA ALA A 206 17.22 -37.88 -14.23
C ALA A 206 15.71 -37.61 -14.44
N GLU A 207 15.40 -36.48 -15.06
CA GLU A 207 14.02 -35.95 -15.21
C GLU A 207 13.02 -36.99 -15.75
N THR A 208 13.41 -37.78 -16.76
CA THR A 208 12.54 -38.80 -17.37
C THR A 208 12.11 -39.88 -16.39
N VAL A 209 13.01 -40.29 -15.49
CA VAL A 209 12.73 -41.31 -14.45
C VAL A 209 11.78 -40.73 -13.40
N ALA A 210 11.99 -39.49 -12.99
CA ALA A 210 11.12 -38.79 -12.05
C ALA A 210 9.69 -38.64 -12.60
N VAL A 211 9.54 -38.26 -13.87
CA VAL A 211 8.23 -38.15 -14.53
C VAL A 211 7.54 -39.51 -14.60
N ASN A 212 8.24 -40.57 -15.01
CA ASN A 212 7.67 -41.91 -15.06
C ASN A 212 7.20 -42.41 -13.67
N PHE A 213 7.99 -42.19 -12.62
CA PHE A 213 7.62 -42.52 -11.25
C PHE A 213 6.35 -41.77 -10.81
N LEU A 214 6.27 -40.46 -11.08
CA LEU A 214 5.12 -39.63 -10.74
C LEU A 214 3.85 -40.11 -11.43
N MET A 215 3.93 -40.41 -12.73
CA MET A 215 2.77 -40.86 -13.52
C MET A 215 2.25 -42.21 -13.04
N ASN A 216 3.15 -43.12 -12.65
CA ASN A 216 2.77 -44.43 -12.09
C ASN A 216 2.17 -44.31 -10.67
N SER A 217 2.50 -43.25 -9.94
CA SER A 217 2.12 -43.07 -8.52
C SER A 217 1.11 -41.94 -8.28
N MET A 218 0.45 -41.44 -9.34
CA MET A 218 -0.38 -40.23 -9.29
C MET A 218 -1.50 -40.31 -8.24
N ASP A 219 -2.19 -41.45 -8.16
CA ASP A 219 -3.29 -41.65 -7.22
C ASP A 219 -2.85 -41.66 -5.74
N GLN A 220 -1.55 -41.85 -5.47
CA GLN A 220 -1.00 -41.97 -4.12
C GLN A 220 -0.27 -40.70 -3.64
N ILE A 221 -0.18 -39.64 -4.45
CA ILE A 221 0.63 -38.45 -4.14
C ILE A 221 0.29 -37.83 -2.78
N GLN A 222 -1.00 -37.75 -2.44
CA GLN A 222 -1.43 -37.19 -1.15
C GLN A 222 -0.91 -37.99 0.07
N LYS A 223 -0.58 -39.28 -0.11
CA LYS A 223 0.02 -40.13 0.95
C LYS A 223 1.51 -39.88 1.13
N PHE A 224 2.18 -39.23 0.18
CA PHE A 224 3.63 -39.03 0.22
C PHE A 224 4.05 -37.80 1.04
N GLY A 225 3.08 -37.04 1.54
CA GLY A 225 3.27 -35.89 2.41
C GLY A 225 3.43 -34.58 1.66
N ASP A 226 3.29 -33.49 2.41
CA ASP A 226 3.23 -32.13 1.87
C ASP A 226 4.53 -31.71 1.18
N GLY A 227 5.67 -32.00 1.81
CA GLY A 227 6.99 -31.65 1.28
C GLY A 227 7.30 -32.34 -0.06
N PHE A 228 6.73 -33.51 -0.31
CA PHE A 228 6.83 -34.22 -1.59
C PHE A 228 5.94 -33.53 -2.65
N SER A 229 4.70 -33.22 -2.28
CA SER A 229 3.74 -32.55 -3.17
C SER A 229 4.21 -31.18 -3.65
N LEU A 230 4.88 -30.41 -2.78
CA LEU A 230 5.45 -29.10 -3.15
C LEU A 230 6.58 -29.22 -4.19
N VAL A 231 7.45 -30.24 -4.07
CA VAL A 231 8.51 -30.50 -5.05
C VAL A 231 7.92 -30.92 -6.41
N ILE A 232 6.80 -31.66 -6.42
CA ILE A 232 6.10 -32.00 -7.66
C ILE A 232 5.59 -30.74 -8.37
N LEU A 233 5.00 -29.79 -7.64
CA LEU A 233 4.46 -28.56 -8.23
C LEU A 233 5.57 -27.72 -8.87
N GLU A 234 6.73 -27.64 -8.21
CA GLU A 234 7.93 -26.97 -8.75
C GLU A 234 8.44 -27.64 -10.02
N LEU A 235 8.63 -28.97 -10.01
CA LEU A 235 8.99 -29.78 -11.18
C LEU A 235 8.00 -29.54 -12.32
N THR A 236 6.71 -29.57 -12.02
CA THR A 236 5.65 -29.47 -13.03
C THR A 236 5.79 -28.18 -13.83
N ARG A 237 6.08 -27.05 -13.16
CA ARG A 237 6.36 -25.77 -13.82
C ARG A 237 7.60 -25.83 -14.70
N LYS A 238 8.70 -26.42 -14.20
CA LYS A 238 9.97 -26.53 -14.94
C LYS A 238 9.82 -27.40 -16.19
N VAL A 239 9.21 -28.58 -16.07
CA VAL A 239 9.02 -29.52 -17.20
C VAL A 239 8.07 -28.94 -18.23
N CYS A 240 6.92 -28.39 -17.81
CA CYS A 240 5.95 -27.82 -18.76
C CYS A 240 6.48 -26.58 -19.50
N ARG A 241 7.51 -25.92 -18.96
CA ARG A 241 8.23 -24.82 -19.62
C ARG A 241 9.19 -25.33 -20.70
N VAL A 242 9.82 -26.49 -20.49
CA VAL A 242 10.76 -27.11 -21.45
C VAL A 242 10.00 -27.90 -22.52
N ASP A 243 9.04 -28.74 -22.11
CA ASP A 243 8.18 -29.54 -22.99
C ASP A 243 6.69 -29.27 -22.72
N PRO A 244 6.06 -28.36 -23.50
CA PRO A 244 4.63 -28.08 -23.40
C PRO A 244 3.73 -29.30 -23.68
N ALA A 245 4.21 -30.36 -24.35
CA ALA A 245 3.39 -31.54 -24.64
C ALA A 245 3.02 -32.32 -23.37
N GLN A 246 3.81 -32.21 -22.29
CA GLN A 246 3.51 -32.87 -21.02
C GLN A 246 2.41 -32.16 -20.21
N LYS A 247 2.01 -30.92 -20.55
CA LYS A 247 1.05 -30.11 -19.78
C LYS A 247 -0.23 -30.87 -19.44
N ALA A 248 -0.82 -31.54 -20.43
CA ALA A 248 -2.07 -32.28 -20.25
C ALA A 248 -1.96 -33.40 -19.19
N ARG A 249 -0.78 -34.05 -19.09
CA ARG A 249 -0.53 -35.12 -18.12
C ARG A 249 -0.43 -34.57 -16.70
N PHE A 250 0.23 -33.43 -16.52
CA PHE A 250 0.42 -32.81 -15.22
C PHE A 250 -0.82 -32.06 -14.70
N ILE A 251 -1.68 -31.52 -15.58
CA ILE A 251 -2.91 -30.84 -15.16
C ILE A 251 -3.79 -31.75 -14.31
N ARG A 252 -3.93 -33.04 -14.67
CA ARG A 252 -4.66 -34.03 -13.85
C ARG A 252 -4.07 -34.16 -12.44
N CYS A 253 -2.75 -34.21 -12.33
CA CYS A 253 -2.04 -34.25 -11.05
C CYS A 253 -2.31 -32.99 -10.21
N ILE A 254 -2.26 -31.80 -10.84
CA ILE A 254 -2.52 -30.53 -10.14
C ILE A 254 -3.95 -30.47 -9.61
N PHE A 255 -4.95 -30.94 -10.37
CA PHE A 255 -6.34 -31.00 -9.89
C PHE A 255 -6.51 -31.88 -8.64
N GLN A 256 -5.76 -32.97 -8.51
CA GLN A 256 -5.76 -33.80 -7.31
C GLN A 256 -5.07 -33.10 -6.12
N LEU A 257 -4.02 -32.31 -6.39
CA LEU A 257 -3.32 -31.53 -5.36
C LEU A 257 -4.12 -30.32 -4.86
N LEU A 258 -5.02 -29.75 -5.68
CA LEU A 258 -5.95 -28.69 -5.24
C LEU A 258 -6.84 -29.13 -4.07
N GLN A 259 -7.16 -30.42 -3.97
CA GLN A 259 -7.99 -30.99 -2.92
C GLN A 259 -7.18 -31.48 -1.72
N SER A 260 -5.88 -31.14 -1.63
CA SER A 260 -5.04 -31.50 -0.50
C SER A 260 -5.55 -30.89 0.81
N SER A 261 -5.43 -31.62 1.90
CA SER A 261 -5.72 -31.12 3.26
C SER A 261 -4.75 -30.01 3.70
N SER A 262 -3.58 -29.93 3.07
CA SER A 262 -2.57 -28.93 3.36
C SER A 262 -2.86 -27.62 2.62
N ALA A 263 -2.96 -26.52 3.39
CA ALA A 263 -3.16 -25.18 2.86
C ALA A 263 -2.02 -24.74 1.93
N ALA A 264 -0.78 -25.09 2.27
CA ALA A 264 0.39 -24.74 1.45
C ALA A 264 0.36 -25.44 0.08
N VAL A 265 0.03 -26.73 0.06
CA VAL A 265 -0.04 -27.53 -1.18
C VAL A 265 -1.20 -27.05 -2.06
N SER A 266 -2.38 -26.81 -1.49
CA SER A 266 -3.55 -26.34 -2.25
C SER A 266 -3.35 -24.92 -2.80
N TYR A 267 -2.72 -24.02 -2.02
CA TYR A 267 -2.33 -22.68 -2.48
C TYR A 267 -1.35 -22.76 -3.65
N GLU A 268 -0.28 -23.54 -3.51
CA GLU A 268 0.75 -23.68 -4.53
C GLU A 268 0.25 -24.40 -5.78
N ALA A 269 -0.68 -25.35 -5.61
CA ALA A 269 -1.34 -26.03 -6.72
C ALA A 269 -2.24 -25.09 -7.51
N ALA A 270 -3.00 -24.21 -6.83
CA ALA A 270 -3.81 -23.18 -7.49
C ALA A 270 -2.93 -22.21 -8.30
N TRP A 271 -1.79 -21.79 -7.73
CA TRP A 271 -0.84 -20.92 -8.42
C TRP A 271 -0.26 -21.59 -9.66
N THR A 272 0.20 -22.84 -9.49
CA THR A 272 0.75 -23.64 -10.59
C THR A 272 -0.28 -23.87 -11.69
N LEU A 273 -1.55 -24.07 -11.34
CA LEU A 273 -2.62 -24.28 -12.33
C LEU A 273 -2.86 -23.04 -13.20
N VAL A 274 -2.97 -21.86 -12.58
CA VAL A 274 -3.18 -20.59 -13.28
C VAL A 274 -1.97 -20.24 -14.15
N THR A 275 -0.76 -20.53 -13.67
CA THR A 275 0.49 -20.30 -14.43
C THR A 275 0.57 -21.17 -15.69
N LEU A 276 0.00 -22.38 -15.66
CA LEU A 276 0.11 -23.34 -16.77
C LEU A 276 -1.08 -23.32 -17.72
N SER A 277 -2.24 -22.81 -17.29
CA SER A 277 -3.48 -22.84 -18.05
C SER A 277 -4.33 -21.60 -17.79
N SER A 278 -4.64 -20.87 -18.86
CA SER A 278 -5.62 -19.76 -18.88
C SER A 278 -7.06 -20.23 -19.14
N ALA A 279 -7.28 -21.54 -19.22
CA ALA A 279 -8.60 -22.10 -19.50
C ALA A 279 -9.59 -21.71 -18.37
N PRO A 280 -10.82 -21.25 -18.69
CA PRO A 280 -11.78 -20.82 -17.68
C PRO A 280 -12.08 -21.88 -16.61
N THR A 281 -12.03 -23.17 -16.97
CA THR A 281 -12.22 -24.29 -16.04
C THR A 281 -11.10 -24.40 -15.01
N ALA A 282 -9.85 -24.21 -15.43
CA ALA A 282 -8.67 -24.23 -14.58
C ALA A 282 -8.65 -23.01 -13.64
N VAL A 283 -8.88 -21.82 -14.19
CA VAL A 283 -8.96 -20.57 -13.42
C VAL A 283 -10.09 -20.61 -12.40
N ARG A 284 -11.27 -21.15 -12.77
CA ARG A 284 -12.41 -21.31 -11.86
C ARG A 284 -12.06 -22.22 -10.68
N ALA A 285 -11.38 -23.34 -10.95
CA ALA A 285 -10.96 -24.24 -9.89
C ALA A 285 -9.96 -23.58 -8.94
N ALA A 286 -8.95 -22.89 -9.47
CA ALA A 286 -7.99 -22.14 -8.67
C ALA A 286 -8.65 -21.03 -7.83
N ALA A 287 -9.53 -20.22 -8.43
CA ALA A 287 -10.26 -19.16 -7.74
C ALA A 287 -11.13 -19.73 -6.60
N LYS A 288 -11.80 -20.86 -6.82
CA LYS A 288 -12.58 -21.56 -5.79
C LYS A 288 -11.71 -22.07 -4.65
N THR A 289 -10.53 -22.62 -4.96
CA THR A 289 -9.56 -23.04 -3.94
C THR A 289 -9.05 -21.85 -3.12
N TYR A 290 -8.70 -20.73 -3.76
CA TYR A 290 -8.31 -19.51 -3.06
C TYR A 290 -9.43 -18.97 -2.17
N ALA A 291 -10.67 -18.89 -2.65
CA ALA A 291 -11.81 -18.46 -1.84
C ALA A 291 -12.10 -19.44 -0.67
N GLY A 292 -11.86 -20.75 -0.86
CA GLY A 292 -11.94 -21.74 0.20
C GLY A 292 -10.86 -21.53 1.27
N LEU A 293 -9.62 -21.26 0.87
CA LEU A 293 -8.51 -20.96 1.78
C LEU A 293 -8.76 -19.67 2.57
N LEU A 294 -9.26 -18.64 1.90
CA LEU A 294 -9.61 -17.36 2.52
C LEU A 294 -10.62 -17.50 3.66
N ASN A 295 -11.58 -18.41 3.52
CA ASN A 295 -12.64 -18.65 4.52
C ASN A 295 -12.26 -19.68 5.60
N SER A 296 -11.36 -20.63 5.31
CA SER A 296 -11.00 -21.72 6.22
C SER A 296 -9.83 -21.38 7.15
N GLN A 297 -8.87 -20.57 6.69
CA GLN A 297 -7.69 -20.24 7.48
C GLN A 297 -7.99 -19.17 8.55
N SER A 298 -7.37 -19.29 9.71
CA SER A 298 -7.48 -18.30 10.79
C SER A 298 -6.38 -17.23 10.74
N ASP A 299 -5.23 -17.54 10.15
CA ASP A 299 -4.10 -16.61 10.04
C ASP A 299 -4.39 -15.46 9.07
N ASN A 300 -4.29 -14.23 9.57
CA ASN A 300 -4.51 -13.01 8.80
C ASN A 300 -3.48 -12.84 7.68
N ASN A 301 -2.23 -13.27 7.88
CA ASN A 301 -1.18 -13.14 6.87
C ASN A 301 -1.49 -14.00 5.65
N VAL A 302 -1.94 -15.24 5.88
CA VAL A 302 -2.35 -16.16 4.80
C VAL A 302 -3.53 -15.57 4.03
N LYS A 303 -4.51 -14.97 4.71
CA LYS A 303 -5.64 -14.31 4.04
C LYS A 303 -5.20 -13.15 3.17
N LEU A 304 -4.28 -12.31 3.64
CA LEU A 304 -3.77 -11.18 2.86
C LEU A 304 -3.05 -11.65 1.59
N ILE A 305 -2.21 -12.69 1.71
CA ILE A 305 -1.49 -13.30 0.57
C ILE A 305 -2.48 -13.90 -0.45
N VAL A 306 -3.54 -14.57 0.02
CA VAL A 306 -4.58 -15.11 -0.87
C VAL A 306 -5.37 -13.98 -1.55
N LEU A 307 -5.65 -12.89 -0.83
CA LEU A 307 -6.32 -11.72 -1.41
C LEU A 307 -5.46 -11.03 -2.48
N ASP A 308 -4.14 -10.96 -2.32
CA ASP A 308 -3.23 -10.48 -3.38
C ASP A 308 -3.36 -11.34 -4.64
N ARG A 309 -3.34 -12.67 -4.51
CA ARG A 309 -3.51 -13.56 -5.66
C ARG A 309 -4.88 -13.43 -6.33
N LEU A 310 -5.94 -13.22 -5.55
CA LEU A 310 -7.27 -12.94 -6.09
C LEU A 310 -7.32 -11.58 -6.80
N ALA A 311 -6.62 -10.56 -6.30
CA ALA A 311 -6.50 -9.26 -6.95
C ALA A 311 -5.72 -9.35 -8.28
N ASP A 312 -4.64 -10.14 -8.33
CA ASP A 312 -3.89 -10.41 -9.56
C ASP A 312 -4.78 -11.12 -10.60
N LEU A 313 -5.47 -12.18 -10.19
CA LEU A 313 -6.42 -12.92 -11.03
C LEU A 313 -7.55 -12.03 -11.58
N LYS A 314 -7.98 -11.01 -10.83
CA LYS A 314 -9.03 -10.06 -11.22
C LYS A 314 -8.67 -9.30 -12.50
N LYS A 315 -7.38 -8.97 -12.69
CA LYS A 315 -6.89 -8.16 -13.81
C LYS A 315 -7.17 -8.84 -15.16
N HIS A 316 -6.98 -10.16 -15.24
CA HIS A 316 -7.09 -10.90 -16.51
C HIS A 316 -8.35 -11.78 -16.61
N HIS A 317 -8.93 -12.20 -15.48
CA HIS A 317 -10.01 -13.21 -15.46
C HIS A 317 -11.27 -12.76 -14.71
N THR A 318 -11.67 -11.49 -14.89
CA THR A 318 -12.81 -10.87 -14.20
C THR A 318 -14.10 -11.70 -14.30
N LYS A 319 -14.46 -12.21 -15.49
CA LYS A 319 -15.71 -12.98 -15.71
C LYS A 319 -15.78 -14.26 -14.86
N VAL A 320 -14.65 -14.94 -14.66
CA VAL A 320 -14.60 -16.17 -13.86
C VAL A 320 -14.72 -15.83 -12.37
N LEU A 321 -14.05 -14.76 -11.93
CA LEU A 321 -14.12 -14.32 -10.54
C LEU A 321 -15.51 -13.80 -10.15
N GLN A 322 -16.31 -13.30 -11.09
CA GLN A 322 -17.71 -12.93 -10.85
C GLN A 322 -18.55 -14.12 -10.35
N GLU A 323 -18.25 -15.35 -10.76
CA GLU A 323 -18.94 -16.57 -10.32
C GLU A 323 -18.58 -16.94 -8.88
N VAL A 324 -17.36 -16.58 -8.42
CA VAL A 324 -16.82 -16.92 -7.08
C VAL A 324 -16.96 -15.74 -6.11
N LEU A 325 -17.50 -14.60 -6.56
CA LEU A 325 -17.60 -13.36 -5.78
C LEU A 325 -18.25 -13.55 -4.40
N MET A 326 -19.34 -14.33 -4.33
CA MET A 326 -20.02 -14.59 -3.07
C MET A 326 -19.16 -15.40 -2.09
N ASP A 327 -18.31 -16.30 -2.57
CA ASP A 327 -17.36 -17.02 -1.72
C ASP A 327 -16.29 -16.06 -1.16
N ILE A 328 -15.84 -15.08 -1.96
CA ILE A 328 -14.89 -14.05 -1.54
C ILE A 328 -15.52 -13.12 -0.49
N LEU A 329 -16.77 -12.70 -0.68
CA LEU A 329 -17.50 -11.82 0.26
C LEU A 329 -17.79 -12.46 1.62
N ARG A 330 -17.75 -13.80 1.75
CA ARG A 330 -17.82 -14.45 3.07
C ARG A 330 -16.62 -14.11 3.95
N ALA A 331 -15.50 -13.68 3.37
CA ALA A 331 -14.32 -13.25 4.12
C ALA A 331 -14.52 -11.97 4.93
N LEU A 332 -15.58 -11.20 4.65
CA LEU A 332 -16.05 -10.08 5.49
C LEU A 332 -16.47 -10.52 6.90
N SER A 333 -16.60 -11.83 7.14
CA SER A 333 -16.74 -12.39 8.48
C SER A 333 -15.50 -12.12 9.37
N SER A 334 -14.33 -11.86 8.78
CA SER A 334 -13.07 -11.57 9.48
C SER A 334 -13.18 -10.34 10.39
N PRO A 335 -12.66 -10.38 11.63
CA PRO A 335 -12.63 -9.22 12.52
C PRO A 335 -11.57 -8.17 12.13
N ASN A 336 -10.70 -8.46 11.16
CA ASN A 336 -9.65 -7.55 10.74
C ASN A 336 -10.17 -6.56 9.67
N LEU A 337 -10.02 -5.26 9.94
CA LEU A 337 -10.48 -4.18 9.05
C LEU A 337 -9.73 -4.16 7.71
N ASP A 338 -8.43 -4.45 7.69
CA ASP A 338 -7.62 -4.37 6.47
C ASP A 338 -7.96 -5.49 5.48
N ILE A 339 -8.22 -6.69 6.00
CA ILE A 339 -8.78 -7.81 5.22
C ILE A 339 -10.13 -7.38 4.62
N SER A 340 -10.98 -6.75 5.42
CA SER A 340 -12.31 -6.31 4.98
C SER A 340 -12.25 -5.23 3.90
N LYS A 341 -11.35 -4.25 4.03
CA LYS A 341 -11.07 -3.24 2.99
C LYS A 341 -10.65 -3.90 1.68
N LYS A 342 -9.64 -4.76 1.71
CA LYS A 342 -9.11 -5.43 0.52
C LYS A 342 -10.15 -6.36 -0.14
N VAL A 343 -10.97 -7.05 0.65
CA VAL A 343 -12.10 -7.85 0.14
C VAL A 343 -13.11 -6.97 -0.59
N LEU A 344 -13.49 -5.82 -0.01
CA LEU A 344 -14.43 -4.89 -0.64
C LEU A 344 -13.85 -4.28 -1.91
N ASP A 345 -12.58 -3.90 -1.93
CA ASP A 345 -11.92 -3.33 -3.11
C ASP A 345 -11.91 -4.32 -4.29
N ILE A 346 -11.61 -5.61 -4.02
CA ILE A 346 -11.71 -6.66 -5.04
C ILE A 346 -13.17 -6.85 -5.47
N ALA A 347 -14.09 -6.94 -4.50
CA ALA A 347 -15.50 -7.24 -4.75
C ALA A 347 -16.21 -6.15 -5.56
N MET A 348 -16.02 -4.87 -5.25
CA MET A 348 -16.69 -3.74 -5.92
C MET A 348 -16.41 -3.70 -7.43
N ASN A 349 -15.24 -4.20 -7.85
CA ASN A 349 -14.86 -4.30 -9.26
C ASN A 349 -15.45 -5.54 -9.96
N LEU A 350 -15.86 -6.55 -9.22
CA LEU A 350 -16.49 -7.78 -9.71
C LEU A 350 -18.03 -7.70 -9.71
N VAL A 351 -18.62 -6.62 -9.18
CA VAL A 351 -20.08 -6.46 -9.18
C VAL A 351 -20.59 -6.26 -10.60
N SER A 352 -21.63 -7.01 -10.95
CA SER A 352 -22.31 -7.01 -12.24
C SER A 352 -23.83 -6.98 -12.05
N PRO A 353 -24.62 -6.66 -13.09
CA PRO A 353 -26.09 -6.70 -13.00
C PRO A 353 -26.65 -8.07 -12.62
N ARG A 354 -25.87 -9.16 -12.78
CA ARG A 354 -26.29 -10.52 -12.48
C ARG A 354 -26.14 -10.92 -11.00
N ASN A 355 -25.21 -10.30 -10.28
CA ASN A 355 -24.87 -10.67 -8.90
C ASN A 355 -25.15 -9.56 -7.88
N ILE A 356 -25.57 -8.39 -8.34
CA ILE A 356 -25.77 -7.21 -7.49
C ILE A 356 -26.76 -7.44 -6.35
N ASP A 357 -27.88 -8.13 -6.59
CA ASP A 357 -28.89 -8.39 -5.56
C ASP A 357 -28.32 -9.22 -4.41
N ASP A 358 -27.54 -10.26 -4.74
CA ASP A 358 -26.87 -11.12 -3.74
C ASP A 358 -25.79 -10.36 -2.96
N VAL A 359 -24.98 -9.55 -3.67
CA VAL A 359 -23.92 -8.73 -3.07
C VAL A 359 -24.52 -7.72 -2.09
N VAL A 360 -25.51 -6.94 -2.52
CA VAL A 360 -26.18 -5.95 -1.68
C VAL A 360 -26.91 -6.65 -0.52
N GLY A 361 -27.61 -7.76 -0.77
CA GLY A 361 -28.24 -8.55 0.28
C GLY A 361 -27.26 -9.06 1.34
N HIS A 362 -26.03 -9.40 0.96
CA HIS A 362 -24.96 -9.78 1.89
C HIS A 362 -24.41 -8.57 2.66
N LEU A 363 -24.13 -7.46 1.99
CA LEU A 363 -23.66 -6.22 2.63
C LEU A 363 -24.68 -5.70 3.65
N LYS A 364 -25.98 -5.75 3.33
CA LYS A 364 -27.06 -5.39 4.27
C LYS A 364 -27.01 -6.24 5.54
N ARG A 365 -26.87 -7.56 5.40
CA ARG A 365 -26.75 -8.47 6.55
C ARG A 365 -25.51 -8.17 7.38
N GLU A 366 -24.38 -7.88 6.75
CA GLU A 366 -23.17 -7.47 7.47
C GLU A 366 -23.33 -6.13 8.19
N VAL A 367 -23.99 -5.14 7.59
CA VAL A 367 -24.31 -3.86 8.25
C VAL A 367 -25.18 -4.07 9.49
N VAL A 368 -26.22 -4.89 9.41
CA VAL A 368 -27.07 -5.20 10.57
C VAL A 368 -26.25 -5.88 11.69
N LYS A 369 -25.36 -6.81 11.34
CA LYS A 369 -24.46 -7.45 12.32
C LYS A 369 -23.51 -6.47 12.99
N THR A 370 -23.15 -5.34 12.36
CA THR A 370 -22.32 -4.32 13.04
C THR A 370 -23.03 -3.67 14.24
N GLN A 371 -24.35 -3.81 14.35
CA GLN A 371 -25.11 -3.33 15.51
C GLN A 371 -25.08 -4.31 16.70
N GLU A 372 -24.66 -5.57 16.49
CA GLU A 372 -24.53 -6.56 17.56
C GLU A 372 -23.27 -6.30 18.40
N LYS A 373 -23.44 -6.18 19.73
CA LYS A 373 -22.33 -5.89 20.66
C LYS A 373 -21.38 -7.09 20.75
N GLY A 374 -20.08 -6.88 20.51
CA GLY A 374 -19.00 -7.81 20.89
C GLY A 374 -18.10 -8.37 19.78
N ARG A 375 -18.28 -7.97 18.51
CA ARG A 375 -17.50 -8.52 17.38
C ARG A 375 -16.17 -7.82 17.09
N MET A 376 -16.12 -6.51 17.27
CA MET A 376 -14.94 -5.66 17.06
C MET A 376 -14.89 -4.59 18.15
N ASP A 377 -13.72 -4.00 18.36
CA ASP A 377 -13.59 -2.79 19.16
C ASP A 377 -14.51 -1.69 18.61
N LYS A 378 -15.14 -0.90 19.49
CA LYS A 378 -16.16 0.09 19.08
C LYS A 378 -15.68 1.01 17.95
N ALA A 379 -14.44 1.53 18.05
CA ALA A 379 -13.86 2.39 17.02
C ALA A 379 -13.65 1.66 15.68
N ALA A 380 -13.11 0.44 15.70
CA ALA A 380 -12.91 -0.37 14.50
C ALA A 380 -14.23 -0.84 13.87
N GLY A 381 -15.25 -1.10 14.70
CA GLY A 381 -16.60 -1.44 14.26
C GLY A 381 -17.31 -0.26 13.58
N ASP A 382 -17.14 0.95 14.10
CA ASP A 382 -17.68 2.17 13.48
C ASP A 382 -17.03 2.44 12.12
N ASP A 383 -15.71 2.25 12.00
CA ASP A 383 -14.99 2.41 10.72
C ASP A 383 -15.33 1.31 9.70
N TYR A 384 -15.47 0.06 10.16
CA TYR A 384 -15.97 -1.03 9.32
C TYR A 384 -17.39 -0.75 8.81
N ARG A 385 -18.28 -0.21 9.68
CA ARG A 385 -19.64 0.18 9.29
C ARG A 385 -19.63 1.28 8.23
N LYS A 386 -18.80 2.33 8.40
CA LYS A 386 -18.64 3.39 7.37
C LYS A 386 -18.20 2.81 6.03
N LEU A 387 -17.26 1.87 6.04
CA LEU A 387 -16.75 1.21 4.85
C LEU A 387 -17.84 0.39 4.12
N LEU A 388 -18.66 -0.36 4.85
CA LEU A 388 -19.80 -1.09 4.29
C LEU A 388 -20.84 -0.14 3.68
N ILE A 389 -21.19 0.95 4.38
CA ILE A 389 -22.14 1.96 3.89
C ILE A 389 -21.62 2.60 2.59
N ARG A 390 -20.33 2.97 2.54
CA ARG A 390 -19.69 3.51 1.33
C ARG A 390 -19.75 2.52 0.17
N SER A 391 -19.56 1.23 0.45
CA SER A 391 -19.62 0.17 -0.57
C SER A 391 -21.04 -0.05 -1.10
N ILE A 392 -22.03 -0.07 -0.20
CA ILE A 392 -23.46 -0.12 -0.57
C ILE A 392 -23.86 1.11 -1.39
N HIS A 393 -23.39 2.29 -1.00
CA HIS A 393 -23.59 3.53 -1.73
C HIS A 393 -23.00 3.44 -3.14
N ALA A 394 -21.75 3.01 -3.29
CA ALA A 394 -21.11 2.82 -4.59
C ALA A 394 -21.88 1.82 -5.48
N CYS A 395 -22.38 0.72 -4.89
CA CYS A 395 -23.24 -0.23 -5.57
C CYS A 395 -24.54 0.41 -6.09
N ALA A 396 -25.22 1.20 -5.26
CA ALA A 396 -26.50 1.82 -5.62
C ALA A 396 -26.36 2.95 -6.65
N VAL A 397 -25.22 3.68 -6.65
CA VAL A 397 -24.91 4.67 -7.70
C VAL A 397 -24.60 3.97 -9.03
N LYS A 398 -23.84 2.87 -9.00
CA LYS A 398 -23.46 2.11 -10.22
C LYS A 398 -24.62 1.30 -10.79
N PHE A 399 -25.52 0.80 -9.93
CA PHE A 399 -26.66 -0.02 -10.30
C PHE A 399 -27.98 0.58 -9.76
N PRO A 400 -28.55 1.54 -10.52
CA PRO A 400 -29.85 2.16 -10.31
C PRO A 400 -30.96 1.27 -9.74
N ASP A 401 -31.14 0.09 -10.31
CA ASP A 401 -32.30 -0.78 -10.05
C ASP A 401 -32.38 -1.22 -8.58
N VAL A 402 -31.22 -1.35 -7.92
CA VAL A 402 -31.11 -1.82 -6.54
C VAL A 402 -31.32 -0.71 -5.51
N ALA A 403 -31.36 0.56 -5.94
CA ALA A 403 -31.58 1.71 -5.07
C ALA A 403 -32.87 1.57 -4.24
N HIS A 404 -33.94 1.05 -4.84
CA HIS A 404 -35.23 0.80 -4.16
C HIS A 404 -35.08 -0.06 -2.90
N GLN A 405 -34.19 -1.05 -2.94
CA GLN A 405 -34.01 -1.95 -1.82
C GLN A 405 -33.12 -1.35 -0.72
N VAL A 406 -32.31 -0.35 -1.02
CA VAL A 406 -31.21 0.12 -0.18
C VAL A 406 -31.53 1.45 0.51
N VAL A 407 -32.26 2.34 -0.16
CA VAL A 407 -32.46 3.73 0.28
C VAL A 407 -33.07 3.80 1.70
N HIS A 408 -34.10 3.01 2.00
CA HIS A 408 -34.70 3.00 3.34
C HIS A 408 -33.75 2.53 4.43
N LEU A 409 -32.95 1.50 4.15
CA LEU A 409 -31.95 1.01 5.09
C LEU A 409 -30.89 2.09 5.35
N LEU A 410 -30.40 2.77 4.30
CA LEU A 410 -29.43 3.85 4.46
C LEU A 410 -30.01 5.00 5.31
N MET A 411 -31.29 5.33 5.16
CA MET A 411 -31.95 6.38 5.94
C MET A 411 -32.02 6.08 7.44
N ASP A 412 -32.06 4.81 7.86
CA ASP A 412 -31.99 4.45 9.28
C ASP A 412 -30.64 4.84 9.92
N PHE A 413 -29.62 5.17 9.12
CA PHE A 413 -28.30 5.63 9.58
C PHE A 413 -28.13 7.16 9.62
N LEU A 414 -29.18 7.93 9.33
CA LEU A 414 -29.19 9.39 9.54
C LEU A 414 -28.82 9.85 10.98
N PRO A 415 -29.00 9.05 12.05
CA PRO A 415 -28.54 9.41 13.39
C PRO A 415 -27.04 9.20 13.64
N SER A 416 -26.32 8.54 12.72
CA SER A 416 -24.95 8.05 12.93
C SER A 416 -23.86 8.92 12.28
N ASP A 417 -22.60 8.68 12.66
CA ASP A 417 -21.42 9.30 12.04
C ASP A 417 -21.27 8.82 10.58
N GLY A 418 -21.58 9.70 9.62
CA GLY A 418 -21.67 9.39 8.19
C GLY A 418 -23.00 9.80 7.54
N ALA A 419 -23.95 10.34 8.33
CA ALA A 419 -25.25 10.80 7.85
C ALA A 419 -25.21 11.82 6.71
N MET A 420 -24.11 12.56 6.54
CA MET A 420 -23.96 13.52 5.44
C MET A 420 -23.92 12.82 4.07
N ASP A 421 -23.15 11.74 3.94
CA ASP A 421 -23.03 11.01 2.68
C ASP A 421 -24.35 10.32 2.34
N VAL A 422 -25.02 9.77 3.36
CA VAL A 422 -26.37 9.19 3.26
C VAL A 422 -27.39 10.21 2.77
N VAL A 423 -27.46 11.40 3.37
CA VAL A 423 -28.48 12.39 2.99
C VAL A 423 -28.19 13.01 1.62
N LEU A 424 -26.93 13.17 1.24
CA LEU A 424 -26.54 13.58 -0.12
C LEU A 424 -26.94 12.51 -1.13
N PHE A 425 -26.73 11.23 -0.83
CA PHE A 425 -27.22 10.15 -1.67
C PHE A 425 -28.74 10.17 -1.82
N VAL A 426 -29.48 10.27 -0.71
CA VAL A 426 -30.94 10.41 -0.73
C VAL A 426 -31.38 11.58 -1.63
N ARG A 427 -30.67 12.71 -1.57
CA ARG A 427 -30.88 13.87 -2.45
C ARG A 427 -30.67 13.53 -3.94
N THR A 428 -29.62 12.79 -4.28
CA THR A 428 -29.38 12.32 -5.67
C THR A 428 -30.47 11.36 -6.14
N MET A 429 -30.87 10.40 -5.30
CA MET A 429 -31.88 9.40 -5.62
C MET A 429 -33.27 10.01 -5.82
N CYS A 430 -33.64 11.02 -5.03
CA CYS A 430 -34.87 11.77 -5.25
C CYS A 430 -34.94 12.41 -6.64
N GLU A 431 -33.81 12.90 -7.18
CA GLU A 431 -33.84 13.49 -8.51
C GLU A 431 -33.88 12.42 -9.61
N ALA A 432 -33.02 11.42 -9.50
CA ALA A 432 -32.86 10.35 -10.49
C ALA A 432 -34.09 9.43 -10.62
N TYR A 433 -34.79 9.12 -9.52
CA TYR A 433 -35.92 8.18 -9.51
C TYR A 433 -37.21 8.84 -9.02
N PRO A 434 -38.08 9.30 -9.94
CA PRO A 434 -39.38 9.87 -9.59
C PRO A 434 -40.26 8.96 -8.73
N ASP A 435 -40.24 7.65 -8.99
CA ASP A 435 -41.12 6.67 -8.35
C ASP A 435 -40.81 6.48 -6.85
N LEU A 436 -39.55 6.69 -6.45
CA LEU A 436 -39.10 6.59 -5.06
C LEU A 436 -39.39 7.84 -4.23
N ARG A 437 -39.65 9.00 -4.86
CA ARG A 437 -39.83 10.28 -4.16
C ARG A 437 -40.86 10.22 -3.03
N PRO A 438 -42.08 9.67 -3.23
CA PRO A 438 -43.07 9.64 -2.16
C PRO A 438 -42.58 8.85 -0.94
N SER A 439 -41.95 7.69 -1.19
CA SER A 439 -41.45 6.83 -0.12
C SER A 439 -40.30 7.49 0.67
N ILE A 440 -39.36 8.12 -0.05
CA ILE A 440 -38.22 8.82 0.54
C ILE A 440 -38.69 10.01 1.37
N VAL A 441 -39.56 10.86 0.82
CA VAL A 441 -40.07 12.05 1.52
C VAL A 441 -40.81 11.64 2.78
N HIS A 442 -41.65 10.61 2.71
CA HIS A 442 -42.38 10.10 3.87
C HIS A 442 -41.45 9.58 4.98
N LYS A 443 -40.47 8.73 4.63
CA LYS A 443 -39.49 8.23 5.61
C LYS A 443 -38.63 9.37 6.19
N LEU A 444 -38.27 10.36 5.37
CA LEU A 444 -37.44 11.50 5.81
C LEU A 444 -38.20 12.37 6.81
N MET A 445 -39.51 12.55 6.64
CA MET A 445 -40.38 13.23 7.62
C MET A 445 -40.37 12.52 8.97
N LEU A 446 -40.46 11.18 8.97
CA LEU A 446 -40.43 10.37 10.19
C LEU A 446 -39.06 10.41 10.89
N SER A 447 -37.97 10.50 10.12
CA SER A 447 -36.60 10.52 10.64
C SER A 447 -36.10 11.90 11.08
N LEU A 448 -36.89 12.98 10.91
CA LEU A 448 -36.50 14.34 11.35
C LEU A 448 -36.08 14.44 12.83
N PRO A 449 -36.75 13.77 13.80
CA PRO A 449 -36.36 13.84 15.21
C PRO A 449 -34.99 13.21 15.49
N ASP A 450 -34.61 12.20 14.71
CA ASP A 450 -33.41 11.39 14.95
C ASP A 450 -32.12 12.04 14.42
N ILE A 451 -32.23 13.09 13.59
CA ILE A 451 -31.08 13.80 13.01
C ILE A 451 -30.38 14.63 14.10
N GLN A 452 -29.07 14.45 14.24
CA GLN A 452 -28.27 15.12 15.28
C GLN A 452 -27.47 16.33 14.77
N THR A 453 -27.15 16.39 13.48
CA THR A 453 -26.21 17.38 12.92
C THR A 453 -26.92 18.42 12.06
N ALA A 454 -26.61 19.71 12.29
CA ALA A 454 -27.19 20.82 11.53
C ALA A 454 -26.95 20.74 10.01
N LYS A 455 -25.76 20.27 9.58
CA LYS A 455 -25.45 20.07 8.15
C LYS A 455 -26.41 19.09 7.47
N VAL A 456 -26.77 18.00 8.16
CA VAL A 456 -27.68 16.97 7.65
C VAL A 456 -29.11 17.53 7.55
N PHE A 457 -29.55 18.30 8.55
CA PHE A 457 -30.84 18.99 8.50
C PHE A 457 -30.96 19.91 7.29
N ARG A 458 -29.91 20.68 6.93
CA ARG A 458 -29.95 21.59 5.78
C ARG A 458 -30.23 20.85 4.47
N VAL A 459 -29.63 19.68 4.27
CA VAL A 459 -29.87 18.84 3.08
C VAL A 459 -31.25 18.19 3.15
N ALA A 460 -31.64 17.64 4.30
CA ALA A 460 -32.94 17.01 4.49
C ALA A 460 -34.11 17.99 4.24
N LEU A 461 -34.02 19.21 4.79
CA LEU A 461 -35.01 20.27 4.59
C LEU A 461 -35.09 20.73 3.12
N TRP A 462 -33.96 20.78 2.42
CA TRP A 462 -33.94 21.06 0.99
C TRP A 462 -34.68 19.98 0.19
N VAL A 463 -34.44 18.69 0.49
CA VAL A 463 -35.13 17.56 -0.16
C VAL A 463 -36.64 17.63 0.09
N LEU A 464 -37.05 17.87 1.34
CA LEU A 464 -38.47 18.02 1.70
C LEU A 464 -39.12 19.22 0.96
N GLY A 465 -38.41 20.35 0.87
CA GLY A 465 -38.89 21.55 0.17
C GLY A 465 -39.06 21.36 -1.34
N GLU A 466 -38.15 20.63 -1.99
CA GLU A 466 -38.14 20.39 -3.44
C GLU A 466 -39.09 19.26 -3.88
N TYR A 467 -39.21 18.19 -3.10
CA TYR A 467 -39.92 16.98 -3.53
C TYR A 467 -41.24 16.70 -2.81
N ALA A 468 -41.75 17.63 -1.98
CA ALA A 468 -43.12 17.54 -1.46
C ALA A 468 -44.13 17.35 -2.61
N SER A 469 -45.15 16.52 -2.39
CA SER A 469 -46.16 16.23 -3.41
C SER A 469 -47.10 17.42 -3.61
N ALA A 470 -47.48 17.64 -4.87
CA ALA A 470 -48.49 18.63 -5.23
C ALA A 470 -49.93 18.14 -5.05
N GLN A 471 -50.11 16.83 -4.80
CA GLN A 471 -51.44 16.26 -4.60
C GLN A 471 -51.86 16.44 -3.13
N PRO A 472 -53.00 17.11 -2.85
CA PRO A 472 -53.44 17.40 -1.48
C PRO A 472 -53.70 16.14 -0.62
N ALA A 473 -54.11 15.04 -1.25
CA ALA A 473 -54.47 13.79 -0.59
C ALA A 473 -53.26 12.89 -0.26
N ALA A 474 -52.07 13.19 -0.76
CA ALA A 474 -50.89 12.36 -0.55
C ALA A 474 -50.32 12.54 0.87
N ASP A 475 -49.76 11.47 1.44
CA ASP A 475 -49.08 11.53 2.75
C ASP A 475 -47.85 12.45 2.75
N THR A 476 -47.36 12.79 1.56
CA THR A 476 -46.24 13.70 1.30
C THR A 476 -46.67 15.08 0.80
N ALA A 477 -47.95 15.43 0.95
CA ALA A 477 -48.49 16.73 0.57
C ALA A 477 -47.77 17.87 1.31
N VAL A 478 -47.69 19.04 0.65
CA VAL A 478 -47.03 20.25 1.18
C VAL A 478 -47.47 20.58 2.62
N HIS A 479 -48.77 20.50 2.92
CA HIS A 479 -49.29 20.79 4.27
C HIS A 479 -48.68 19.88 5.34
N ARG A 480 -48.63 18.56 5.08
CA ARG A 480 -48.10 17.58 6.04
C ARG A 480 -46.60 17.71 6.24
N VAL A 481 -45.86 18.08 5.19
CA VAL A 481 -44.43 18.37 5.29
C VAL A 481 -44.19 19.60 6.17
N VAL A 482 -45.00 20.66 6.01
CA VAL A 482 -44.93 21.85 6.87
C VAL A 482 -45.27 21.52 8.32
N GLU A 483 -46.29 20.71 8.56
CA GLU A 483 -46.65 20.23 9.91
C GLU A 483 -45.54 19.39 10.54
N ALA A 484 -44.89 18.50 9.79
CA ALA A 484 -43.78 17.69 10.28
C ALA A 484 -42.57 18.55 10.67
N VAL A 485 -42.23 19.57 9.86
CA VAL A 485 -41.16 20.52 10.19
C VAL A 485 -41.54 21.39 11.38
N ALA A 486 -42.80 21.83 11.48
CA ALA A 486 -43.30 22.57 12.64
C ALA A 486 -43.29 21.72 13.91
N ALA A 487 -43.66 20.43 13.83
CA ALA A 487 -43.58 19.48 14.94
C ALA A 487 -42.13 19.26 15.39
N ALA A 488 -41.17 19.19 14.46
CA ALA A 488 -39.75 19.09 14.77
C ALA A 488 -39.17 20.37 15.44
N LEU A 489 -39.80 21.53 15.23
CA LEU A 489 -39.51 22.78 15.94
C LEU A 489 -40.20 22.84 17.32
N GLY A 490 -41.31 22.12 17.50
CA GLY A 490 -42.13 22.09 18.71
C GLY A 490 -43.13 23.26 18.80
N PRO A 491 -43.82 23.41 19.94
CA PRO A 491 -44.82 24.46 20.11
C PRO A 491 -44.18 25.85 20.03
N LEU A 492 -44.85 26.74 19.29
CA LEU A 492 -44.56 28.18 19.18
C LEU A 492 -45.47 28.95 20.16
N PRO A 493 -45.01 30.03 20.84
CA PRO A 493 -43.70 30.68 20.74
C PRO A 493 -42.54 29.83 21.28
N PHE A 494 -41.30 30.17 20.90
CA PHE A 494 -40.09 29.47 21.41
C PHE A 494 -39.91 29.60 22.94
N ALA A 495 -40.70 30.45 23.62
CA ALA A 495 -40.93 30.49 25.06
C ALA A 495 -42.42 30.82 25.34
N ALA A 496 -43.08 30.05 26.21
CA ALA A 496 -44.38 30.42 26.78
C ALA A 496 -44.17 31.31 28.02
N ASP A 497 -45.12 32.20 28.28
CA ASP A 497 -45.21 33.04 29.47
C ASP A 497 -44.83 32.29 30.76
N ALA A 498 -43.61 32.51 31.25
CA ALA A 498 -43.24 32.25 32.63
C ALA A 498 -42.95 33.61 33.26
N GLN A 499 -43.87 34.08 34.10
CA GLN A 499 -43.54 35.08 35.11
C GLN A 499 -42.23 34.66 35.79
N PRO A 500 -41.28 35.58 36.04
CA PRO A 500 -40.04 35.23 36.72
C PRO A 500 -40.35 34.97 38.20
N SER A 501 -40.79 33.75 38.54
CA SER A 501 -40.65 33.26 39.90
C SER A 501 -39.20 32.83 40.09
N LEU A 502 -38.38 33.79 40.51
CA LEU A 502 -37.02 33.54 40.99
C LEU A 502 -37.06 32.53 42.16
N PRO A 503 -36.43 31.35 42.05
CA PRO A 503 -36.00 30.62 43.24
C PRO A 503 -34.70 31.28 43.70
N VAL A 504 -34.71 31.79 44.93
CA VAL A 504 -33.53 32.27 45.63
C VAL A 504 -32.58 31.08 45.82
N GLY A 505 -31.43 31.08 45.14
CA GLY A 505 -30.40 30.04 45.24
C GLY A 505 -29.08 30.44 44.58
N ASP A 506 -28.13 30.86 45.43
CA ASP A 506 -26.68 31.07 45.27
C ASP A 506 -26.09 31.73 44.01
N LYS A 507 -25.56 32.94 44.25
CA LYS A 507 -24.58 33.64 43.43
C LYS A 507 -23.18 33.06 43.72
N ASN A 508 -22.56 32.38 42.75
CA ASN A 508 -21.12 32.51 42.40
C ASN A 508 -20.64 31.37 41.47
N HIS A 509 -20.50 31.65 40.18
CA HIS A 509 -19.44 31.05 39.35
C HIS A 509 -18.96 32.08 38.31
N PRO A 510 -17.66 32.38 38.22
CA PRO A 510 -17.14 33.31 37.21
C PRO A 510 -17.13 32.64 35.83
N ALA A 511 -17.54 33.38 34.80
CA ALA A 511 -17.55 32.93 33.41
C ALA A 511 -16.11 32.64 32.92
N LYS A 512 -15.88 31.45 32.34
CA LYS A 512 -14.62 31.10 31.69
C LYS A 512 -14.50 31.81 30.34
N PRO A 513 -13.38 32.49 30.03
CA PRO A 513 -13.16 33.06 28.70
C PRO A 513 -13.01 31.92 27.68
N VAL A 514 -13.72 32.03 26.56
CA VAL A 514 -13.53 31.14 25.39
C VAL A 514 -12.75 31.94 24.34
N THR A 515 -11.58 31.44 23.97
CA THR A 515 -10.74 31.99 22.91
C THR A 515 -11.06 31.30 21.59
N LYS A 516 -11.44 32.07 20.57
CA LYS A 516 -11.53 31.60 19.18
C LYS A 516 -10.48 32.32 18.34
N SER A 517 -9.79 31.57 17.49
CA SER A 517 -8.91 32.14 16.47
C SER A 517 -9.74 32.56 15.28
N VAL A 518 -9.73 33.85 14.96
CA VAL A 518 -10.40 34.45 13.81
C VAL A 518 -9.33 34.89 12.81
N VAL A 519 -9.52 34.54 11.54
CA VAL A 519 -8.61 34.96 10.46
C VAL A 519 -9.11 36.28 9.89
N LEU A 520 -8.29 37.32 10.01
CA LEU A 520 -8.60 38.65 9.46
C LEU A 520 -8.45 38.65 7.93
N ALA A 521 -8.95 39.70 7.27
CA ALA A 521 -8.94 39.83 5.82
C ALA A 521 -7.53 39.81 5.19
N ASP A 522 -6.48 40.05 5.98
CA ASP A 522 -5.06 39.95 5.60
C ASP A 522 -4.45 38.55 5.80
N GLY A 523 -5.22 37.62 6.37
CA GLY A 523 -4.83 36.25 6.67
C GLY A 523 -4.09 36.08 8.01
N THR A 524 -4.02 37.10 8.87
CA THR A 524 -3.44 36.96 10.22
C THR A 524 -4.44 36.37 11.21
N TYR A 525 -3.94 35.57 12.17
CA TYR A 525 -4.75 34.98 13.23
C TYR A 525 -4.88 35.96 14.40
N ALA A 526 -6.09 36.45 14.64
CA ALA A 526 -6.44 37.20 15.85
C ALA A 526 -7.13 36.27 16.85
N THR A 527 -6.78 36.39 18.13
CA THR A 527 -7.47 35.68 19.22
C THR A 527 -8.60 36.57 19.75
N GLU A 528 -9.83 36.20 19.44
CA GLU A 528 -11.00 36.83 20.03
C GLU A 528 -11.32 36.14 21.36
N THR A 529 -11.16 36.88 22.46
CA THR A 529 -11.50 36.41 23.81
C THR A 529 -12.91 36.91 24.14
N SER A 530 -13.92 36.07 23.91
CA SER A 530 -15.29 36.39 24.33
C SER A 530 -15.49 36.00 25.80
N TYR A 531 -15.87 36.97 26.64
CA TYR A 531 -16.46 36.67 27.94
C TYR A 531 -17.93 36.33 27.68
N ALA A 532 -18.28 35.05 27.74
CA ALA A 532 -19.68 34.66 27.63
C ALA A 532 -20.45 35.21 28.83
N VAL A 533 -21.12 36.36 28.67
CA VAL A 533 -22.25 36.72 29.52
C VAL A 533 -23.28 35.63 29.27
N ALA A 534 -23.55 34.78 30.25
CA ALA A 534 -24.54 33.71 30.11
C ALA A 534 -25.88 34.34 29.70
N PRO A 535 -26.36 34.17 28.45
CA PRO A 535 -27.70 34.59 28.13
C PRO A 535 -28.60 33.38 28.38
N ILE A 536 -29.82 33.60 28.85
CA ILE A 536 -31.12 33.01 28.48
C ILE A 536 -31.16 31.58 27.83
N ALA A 537 -30.19 31.18 27.01
CA ALA A 537 -30.00 29.86 26.38
C ALA A 537 -29.97 28.66 27.35
N ALA A 538 -29.42 28.79 28.56
CA ALA A 538 -29.32 27.66 29.49
C ALA A 538 -30.70 27.20 30.04
N ALA A 539 -31.63 28.13 30.24
CA ALA A 539 -32.99 27.82 30.69
C ALA A 539 -33.88 27.29 29.55
N ALA A 540 -33.73 27.81 28.33
CA ALA A 540 -34.47 27.36 27.16
C ALA A 540 -34.04 25.97 26.64
N ALA A 541 -32.76 25.60 26.83
CA ALA A 541 -32.23 24.29 26.46
C ALA A 541 -32.76 23.14 27.34
N SER A 542 -33.11 23.43 28.60
CA SER A 542 -33.71 22.46 29.54
C SER A 542 -35.17 22.11 29.18
N ALA A 543 -35.91 23.08 28.64
CA ALA A 543 -37.33 22.91 28.25
C ALA A 543 -37.53 22.20 26.88
N ALA A 544 -36.46 21.96 26.11
CA ALA A 544 -36.49 21.38 24.76
C ALA A 544 -36.02 19.91 24.71
N ALA A 545 -36.24 19.14 25.78
CA ALA A 545 -35.87 17.73 25.85
C ALA A 545 -36.60 16.93 24.74
N GLY A 546 -35.85 16.47 23.73
CA GLY A 546 -36.34 15.62 22.63
C GLY A 546 -36.42 16.26 21.24
N LEU A 547 -36.28 17.58 21.09
CA LEU A 547 -36.39 18.27 19.79
C LEU A 547 -35.04 18.83 19.32
N THR A 548 -34.27 18.02 18.60
CA THR A 548 -32.90 18.36 18.19
C THR A 548 -32.81 19.59 17.29
N LEU A 549 -33.74 19.76 16.35
CA LEU A 549 -33.81 20.93 15.46
C LEU A 549 -33.98 22.24 16.25
N ARG A 550 -34.91 22.25 17.23
CA ARG A 550 -35.12 23.39 18.13
C ARG A 550 -33.86 23.69 18.95
N LYS A 551 -33.24 22.67 19.52
CA LYS A 551 -32.01 22.80 20.32
C LYS A 551 -30.88 23.44 19.52
N LEU A 552 -30.66 23.04 18.27
CA LEU A 552 -29.59 23.57 17.42
C LEU A 552 -29.83 25.04 17.02
N ILE A 553 -31.07 25.43 16.76
CA ILE A 553 -31.43 26.82 16.46
C ILE A 553 -31.26 27.70 17.70
N LEU A 554 -31.73 27.23 18.86
CA LEU A 554 -31.57 27.96 20.14
C LEU A 554 -30.10 28.04 20.58
N ALA A 555 -29.26 27.08 20.18
CA ALA A 555 -27.82 27.09 20.40
C ALA A 555 -27.06 28.06 19.46
N GLY A 556 -27.74 28.73 18.53
CA GLY A 556 -27.16 29.79 17.69
C GLY A 556 -26.69 29.36 16.30
N ASP A 557 -27.12 28.22 15.74
CA ASP A 557 -26.83 27.90 14.33
C ASP A 557 -27.71 28.74 13.38
N LEU A 558 -27.21 29.94 13.06
CA LEU A 558 -27.88 30.93 12.21
C LEU A 558 -28.11 30.45 10.78
N PHE A 559 -27.17 29.69 10.23
CA PHE A 559 -27.28 29.18 8.87
C PHE A 559 -28.35 28.09 8.77
N LEU A 560 -28.47 27.21 9.78
CA LEU A 560 -29.59 26.27 9.88
C LEU A 560 -30.94 27.00 9.96
N ALA A 561 -31.03 28.05 10.77
CA ALA A 561 -32.26 28.84 10.88
C ALA A 561 -32.65 29.50 9.54
N SER A 562 -31.67 29.98 8.78
CA SER A 562 -31.90 30.50 7.42
C SER A 562 -32.37 29.41 6.45
N ALA A 563 -31.85 28.20 6.56
CA ALA A 563 -32.24 27.06 5.72
C ALA A 563 -33.66 26.57 6.02
N VAL A 564 -34.06 26.54 7.30
CA VAL A 564 -35.45 26.28 7.73
C VAL A 564 -36.37 27.34 7.14
N SER A 565 -36.00 28.61 7.27
CA SER A 565 -36.78 29.75 6.76
C SER A 565 -37.00 29.67 5.25
N SER A 566 -35.93 29.37 4.49
CA SER A 566 -35.99 29.21 3.04
C SER A 566 -36.84 28.01 2.62
N SER A 567 -36.69 26.87 3.30
CA SER A 567 -37.42 25.63 2.98
C SER A 567 -38.92 25.77 3.25
N LEU A 568 -39.30 26.38 4.38
CA LEU A 568 -40.70 26.68 4.69
C LEU A 568 -41.32 27.70 3.74
N THR A 569 -40.56 28.74 3.37
CA THR A 569 -41.00 29.74 2.38
C THR A 569 -41.26 29.11 1.02
N LYS A 570 -40.37 28.19 0.60
CA LYS A 570 -40.56 27.41 -0.64
C LYS A 570 -41.81 26.55 -0.58
N LEU A 571 -42.05 25.84 0.53
CA LEU A 571 -43.26 25.03 0.72
C LEU A 571 -44.52 25.91 0.68
N ALA A 572 -44.53 27.04 1.37
CA ALA A 572 -45.65 28.00 1.32
C ALA A 572 -45.89 28.54 -0.10
N ALA A 573 -44.83 28.88 -0.84
CA ALA A 573 -44.94 29.32 -2.24
C ALA A 573 -45.53 28.23 -3.14
N ARG A 574 -45.16 26.96 -2.92
CA ARG A 574 -45.72 25.82 -3.66
C ARG A 574 -47.19 25.57 -3.33
N ALA A 575 -47.60 25.74 -2.07
CA ALA A 575 -49.00 25.66 -1.68
C ALA A 575 -49.83 26.77 -2.36
N VAL A 576 -49.32 28.00 -2.38
CA VAL A 576 -49.94 29.16 -3.04
C VAL A 576 -50.09 28.94 -4.55
N LEU A 577 -49.09 28.35 -5.21
CA LEU A 577 -49.14 28.07 -6.65
C LEU A 577 -50.09 26.92 -7.02
N GLN A 578 -50.42 26.03 -6.07
CA GLN A 578 -51.35 24.91 -6.29
C GLN A 578 -52.81 25.30 -6.08
N ASP A 579 -53.07 26.16 -5.09
CA ASP A 579 -54.39 26.68 -4.78
C ASP A 579 -54.35 28.20 -4.58
N PRO A 580 -54.68 28.99 -5.62
CA PRO A 580 -54.71 30.45 -5.56
C PRO A 580 -55.80 30.99 -4.63
N GLU A 581 -56.87 30.24 -4.37
CA GLU A 581 -57.98 30.69 -3.51
C GLU A 581 -57.60 30.60 -2.01
N SER A 582 -56.78 29.61 -1.64
CA SER A 582 -56.13 29.54 -0.32
C SER A 582 -54.95 30.53 -0.16
N ALA A 583 -54.54 31.26 -1.19
CA ALA A 583 -53.27 32.01 -1.23
C ALA A 583 -53.23 33.33 -0.44
N ALA A 584 -54.38 33.96 -0.19
CA ALA A 584 -54.41 35.24 0.52
C ALA A 584 -54.18 35.08 2.03
N ASN A 585 -54.80 34.06 2.66
CA ASN A 585 -54.82 33.82 4.11
C ASN A 585 -54.83 32.32 4.50
N GLY A 586 -54.27 31.44 3.67
CA GLY A 586 -54.28 30.00 3.95
C GLY A 586 -53.53 29.61 5.24
N PRO A 587 -53.95 28.53 5.93
CA PRO A 587 -53.37 28.09 7.21
C PRO A 587 -51.85 27.84 7.11
N VAL A 588 -51.37 27.34 5.98
CA VAL A 588 -49.94 27.09 5.73
C VAL A 588 -49.13 28.38 5.69
N LYS A 589 -49.61 29.42 4.98
CA LYS A 589 -48.93 30.72 4.87
C LYS A 589 -48.86 31.41 6.23
N SER A 590 -49.96 31.37 7.00
CA SER A 590 -50.03 31.91 8.36
C SER A 590 -49.08 31.19 9.32
N LEU A 591 -49.06 29.86 9.28
CA LEU A 591 -48.16 29.05 10.11
C LEU A 591 -46.68 29.34 9.79
N VAL A 592 -46.31 29.38 8.51
CA VAL A 592 -44.94 29.68 8.08
C VAL A 592 -44.52 31.10 8.48
N LEU A 593 -45.37 32.11 8.28
CA LEU A 593 -45.10 33.49 8.72
C LEU A 593 -44.93 33.57 10.24
N THR A 594 -45.72 32.81 10.99
CA THR A 594 -45.62 32.72 12.45
C THR A 594 -44.28 32.10 12.88
N VAL A 595 -43.86 30.99 12.24
CA VAL A 595 -42.55 30.37 12.46
C VAL A 595 -41.41 31.36 12.16
N LEU A 596 -41.45 32.01 10.98
CA LEU A 596 -40.44 32.98 10.56
C LEU A 596 -40.34 34.16 11.52
N ARG A 597 -41.49 34.70 11.96
CA ARG A 597 -41.53 35.79 12.95
C ARG A 597 -40.85 35.40 14.25
N TYR A 598 -41.11 34.18 14.76
CA TYR A 598 -40.52 33.73 16.00
C TYR A 598 -39.02 33.43 15.87
N ILE A 599 -38.59 32.82 14.75
CA ILE A 599 -37.17 32.61 14.44
C ILE A 599 -36.44 33.97 14.38
N ALA A 600 -37.03 34.94 13.67
CA ALA A 600 -36.49 36.29 13.58
C ALA A 600 -36.43 36.98 14.96
N SER A 601 -37.50 36.91 15.76
CA SER A 601 -37.54 37.54 17.09
C SER A 601 -36.47 37.01 18.06
N PHE A 602 -36.06 35.75 17.91
CA PHE A 602 -35.06 35.13 18.77
C PHE A 602 -33.62 35.39 18.28
N LEU A 603 -33.39 35.42 16.97
CA LEU A 603 -32.04 35.45 16.37
C LEU A 603 -31.58 36.83 15.91
N LEU A 604 -32.47 37.84 15.80
CA LEU A 604 -32.13 39.16 15.24
C LEU A 604 -31.15 39.99 16.10
N LEU A 605 -30.88 39.62 17.34
CA LEU A 605 -29.95 40.34 18.22
C LEU A 605 -28.47 40.07 17.87
N ASP A 606 -28.10 38.87 17.39
CA ASP A 606 -26.71 38.46 17.14
C ASP A 606 -26.49 37.74 15.77
N ALA A 607 -27.43 37.85 14.82
CA ALA A 607 -27.32 37.16 13.52
C ALA A 607 -26.33 37.80 12.54
N ASP A 608 -25.68 36.97 11.70
CA ASP A 608 -24.85 37.40 10.57
C ASP A 608 -25.69 38.11 9.51
N GLU A 609 -25.11 39.12 8.86
CA GLU A 609 -25.80 39.97 7.89
C GLU A 609 -26.35 39.17 6.68
N ASP A 610 -25.69 38.09 6.27
CA ASP A 610 -26.15 37.25 5.15
C ASP A 610 -27.40 36.44 5.53
N SER A 611 -27.39 35.78 6.70
CA SER A 611 -28.56 35.05 7.20
C SER A 611 -29.73 35.97 7.50
N LYS A 612 -29.49 37.17 8.06
CA LYS A 612 -30.52 38.21 8.24
C LYS A 612 -31.15 38.60 6.90
N ARG A 613 -30.35 38.88 5.88
CA ARG A 613 -30.84 39.22 4.53
C ARG A 613 -31.63 38.08 3.92
N ARG A 614 -31.17 36.83 4.01
CA ARG A 614 -31.91 35.66 3.51
C ARG A 614 -33.26 35.50 4.19
N MET A 615 -33.32 35.64 5.52
CA MET A 615 -34.57 35.58 6.27
C MET A 615 -35.53 36.72 5.88
N LEU A 616 -35.02 37.94 5.70
CA LEU A 616 -35.83 39.08 5.27
C LEU A 616 -36.40 38.88 3.86
N VAL A 617 -35.61 38.33 2.94
CA VAL A 617 -36.08 37.93 1.60
C VAL A 617 -37.20 36.89 1.72
N CYS A 618 -37.06 35.88 2.59
CA CYS A 618 -38.10 34.88 2.84
C CYS A 618 -39.43 35.51 3.30
N VAL A 619 -39.37 36.45 4.24
CA VAL A 619 -40.56 37.18 4.70
C VAL A 619 -41.17 38.02 3.58
N ARG A 620 -40.33 38.75 2.82
CA ARG A 620 -40.78 39.62 1.72
C ARG A 620 -41.48 38.83 0.61
N ILE A 621 -41.02 37.62 0.30
CA ILE A 621 -41.67 36.73 -0.68
C ILE A 621 -43.11 36.42 -0.26
N LEU A 622 -43.38 36.22 1.03
CA LEU A 622 -44.71 35.83 1.51
C LEU A 622 -45.65 37.02 1.73
N THR A 623 -45.10 38.23 1.91
CA THR A 623 -45.89 39.44 2.20
C THR A 623 -46.14 40.34 0.99
N ASP A 624 -45.23 40.37 0.02
CA ASP A 624 -45.32 41.23 -1.18
C ASP A 624 -45.66 40.41 -2.44
N PRO A 625 -46.89 40.53 -2.97
CA PRO A 625 -47.32 39.79 -4.17
C PRO A 625 -46.46 40.07 -5.41
N SER A 626 -46.00 41.32 -5.57
CA SER A 626 -45.19 41.71 -6.74
C SER A 626 -43.79 41.09 -6.71
N PHE A 627 -43.26 40.86 -5.51
CA PHE A 627 -41.99 40.19 -5.29
C PHE A 627 -42.15 38.66 -5.39
N PHE A 628 -43.28 38.13 -4.92
CA PHE A 628 -43.64 36.72 -5.05
C PHE A 628 -43.60 36.25 -6.50
N ASP A 629 -44.28 36.96 -7.41
CA ASP A 629 -44.38 36.55 -8.82
C ASP A 629 -43.03 36.45 -9.53
N ARG A 630 -42.05 37.28 -9.13
CA ARG A 630 -40.70 37.29 -9.71
C ARG A 630 -39.79 36.21 -9.12
N VAL A 631 -39.93 35.91 -7.83
CA VAL A 631 -38.96 35.07 -7.09
C VAL A 631 -39.47 33.64 -6.85
N ALA A 632 -40.78 33.41 -6.86
CA ALA A 632 -41.36 32.08 -6.71
C ALA A 632 -40.90 31.06 -7.78
N PRO A 633 -40.74 31.42 -9.07
CA PRO A 633 -40.18 30.51 -10.08
C PRO A 633 -38.74 30.10 -9.75
N VAL A 634 -37.93 31.05 -9.26
CA VAL A 634 -36.52 30.82 -8.90
C VAL A 634 -36.41 29.78 -7.78
N LEU A 635 -37.25 29.90 -6.75
CA LEU A 635 -37.26 28.98 -5.61
C LEU A 635 -37.81 27.59 -5.93
N THR A 636 -38.73 27.47 -6.88
CA THR A 636 -39.47 26.22 -7.14
C THR A 636 -39.01 25.46 -8.37
N LYS A 637 -38.40 26.13 -9.35
CA LYS A 637 -37.94 25.52 -10.62
C LYS A 637 -36.43 25.65 -10.82
N ASP A 638 -35.89 26.86 -10.69
CA ASP A 638 -34.49 27.13 -11.09
C ASP A 638 -33.47 26.48 -10.13
N CYS A 639 -33.78 26.44 -8.83
CA CYS A 639 -32.98 25.70 -7.84
C CYS A 639 -32.81 24.21 -8.22
N ARG A 640 -33.88 23.58 -8.71
CA ARG A 640 -33.87 22.17 -9.12
C ARG A 640 -33.14 21.98 -10.44
N ALA A 641 -33.36 22.86 -11.42
CA ALA A 641 -32.65 22.82 -12.70
C ALA A 641 -31.13 22.95 -12.54
N SER A 642 -30.70 23.86 -11.67
CA SER A 642 -29.28 24.04 -11.33
C SER A 642 -28.68 22.77 -10.70
N TYR A 643 -29.42 22.11 -9.82
CA TYR A 643 -28.97 20.85 -9.22
C TYR A 643 -28.88 19.70 -10.23
N ARG A 644 -29.82 19.62 -11.18
CA ARG A 644 -29.77 18.62 -12.25
C ARG A 644 -28.52 18.80 -13.13
N THR A 645 -28.24 20.05 -13.51
CA THR A 645 -27.03 20.39 -14.30
C THR A 645 -25.76 19.93 -13.58
N LEU A 646 -25.67 20.15 -12.27
CA LEU A 646 -24.54 19.69 -11.46
C LEU A 646 -24.39 18.15 -11.45
N LEU A 647 -25.50 17.41 -11.40
CA LEU A 647 -25.46 15.94 -11.45
C LEU A 647 -25.04 15.42 -12.83
N ASP A 648 -25.51 16.06 -13.90
CA ASP A 648 -25.14 15.72 -15.28
C ASP A 648 -23.64 15.94 -15.52
N GLU A 649 -23.06 17.03 -14.98
CA GLU A 649 -21.62 17.29 -15.04
C GLU A 649 -20.80 16.27 -14.22
N GLN A 650 -21.27 15.94 -13.00
CA GLN A 650 -20.59 14.95 -12.16
C GLN A 650 -20.57 13.57 -12.79
N THR A 651 -21.67 13.15 -13.42
CA THR A 651 -21.75 11.87 -14.13
C THR A 651 -20.88 11.86 -15.40
N ALA A 652 -20.85 12.96 -16.16
CA ALA A 652 -19.97 13.11 -17.31
C ALA A 652 -18.48 13.06 -16.93
N SER A 653 -18.08 13.74 -15.84
CA SER A 653 -16.71 13.70 -15.34
C SER A 653 -16.30 12.30 -14.85
N ALA A 654 -17.22 11.56 -14.21
CA ALA A 654 -16.96 10.20 -13.74
C ALA A 654 -16.81 9.21 -14.91
N ALA A 655 -17.60 9.37 -15.97
CA ALA A 655 -17.46 8.56 -17.19
C ALA A 655 -16.10 8.81 -17.87
N ALA A 656 -15.66 10.07 -17.97
CA ALA A 656 -14.38 10.42 -18.58
C ALA A 656 -13.15 9.88 -17.81
N SER A 657 -13.24 9.73 -16.47
CA SER A 657 -12.16 9.12 -15.69
C SER A 657 -12.01 7.61 -15.89
N VAL A 658 -13.09 6.91 -16.25
CA VAL A 658 -13.05 5.45 -16.44
C VAL A 658 -12.44 5.07 -17.79
N ASP A 659 -12.65 5.89 -18.82
CA ASP A 659 -12.04 5.67 -20.14
C ASP A 659 -10.54 6.06 -20.19
N GLY A 660 -10.07 6.89 -19.24
CA GLY A 660 -8.66 7.27 -19.11
C GLY A 660 -7.78 6.23 -18.37
N ASP A 661 -8.40 5.37 -17.56
CA ASP A 661 -7.76 4.31 -16.75
C ASP A 661 -7.83 2.93 -17.45
N ALA A 662 -7.89 2.90 -18.78
CA ALA A 662 -7.48 1.72 -19.53
C ALA A 662 -5.95 1.55 -19.37
N ASP A 663 -5.55 1.15 -18.17
CA ASP A 663 -4.20 0.90 -17.72
C ASP A 663 -3.52 0.04 -18.78
N ALA A 664 -2.53 0.63 -19.47
CA ALA A 664 -1.64 -0.14 -20.32
C ALA A 664 -1.07 -1.27 -19.45
N PRO A 665 -1.06 -2.54 -19.91
CA PRO A 665 -0.67 -3.67 -19.09
C PRO A 665 0.75 -3.45 -18.54
N GLN A 666 0.86 -3.24 -17.23
CA GLN A 666 2.15 -3.16 -16.55
C GLN A 666 2.76 -4.56 -16.46
N VAL A 667 3.86 -4.76 -17.18
CA VAL A 667 4.64 -6.00 -17.21
C VAL A 667 5.87 -5.83 -16.31
N GLU A 668 6.18 -6.83 -15.48
CA GLU A 668 7.35 -6.81 -14.59
C GLU A 668 8.66 -6.91 -15.37
N VAL A 669 9.74 -6.34 -14.84
CA VAL A 669 11.07 -6.21 -15.51
C VAL A 669 11.69 -7.58 -15.84
N ASP A 670 11.25 -8.65 -15.19
CA ASP A 670 11.76 -10.00 -15.35
C ASP A 670 10.96 -10.88 -16.33
N ASP A 671 9.90 -10.35 -16.97
CA ASP A 671 9.14 -11.11 -17.96
C ASP A 671 9.90 -11.27 -19.27
N LEU A 672 10.00 -12.53 -19.72
CA LEU A 672 10.78 -12.92 -20.89
C LEU A 672 10.04 -12.63 -22.19
N ILE A 673 10.67 -11.85 -23.08
CA ILE A 673 10.16 -11.59 -24.42
C ILE A 673 10.27 -12.87 -25.27
N SER A 674 9.13 -13.39 -25.71
CA SER A 674 9.04 -14.62 -26.51
C SER A 674 8.99 -14.28 -28.00
N PHE A 675 10.11 -14.40 -28.72
CA PHE A 675 10.15 -14.12 -30.15
C PHE A 675 9.58 -15.29 -30.98
N ARG A 676 8.42 -15.09 -31.62
CA ARG A 676 7.76 -16.06 -32.51
C ARG A 676 8.68 -16.66 -33.58
N GLN A 677 9.62 -15.87 -34.10
CA GLN A 677 10.55 -16.26 -35.17
C GLN A 677 11.65 -17.24 -34.70
N LEU A 678 11.89 -17.32 -33.37
CA LEU A 678 12.89 -18.21 -32.76
C LEU A 678 12.27 -19.52 -32.24
N ARG A 679 10.95 -19.71 -32.31
CA ARG A 679 10.31 -21.00 -31.99
C ARG A 679 10.50 -21.99 -33.16
N GLY A 680 11.04 -23.17 -32.86
CA GLY A 680 11.20 -24.25 -33.83
C GLY A 680 9.87 -24.64 -34.46
N LYS A 681 9.82 -24.67 -35.81
CA LYS A 681 8.64 -24.86 -36.68
C LYS A 681 7.82 -26.17 -36.50
N LYS A 682 7.98 -26.94 -35.42
CA LYS A 682 7.40 -28.30 -35.30
C LYS A 682 6.10 -28.44 -34.50
N ALA A 683 5.47 -27.35 -34.03
CA ALA A 683 4.20 -27.42 -33.31
C ALA A 683 3.13 -26.54 -33.97
N LEU A 684 2.77 -26.84 -35.22
CA LEU A 684 1.64 -26.23 -35.91
C LEU A 684 0.40 -27.10 -35.64
N GLY A 685 -0.24 -26.91 -34.49
CA GLY A 685 -1.41 -27.71 -34.12
C GLY A 685 -2.16 -27.30 -32.85
N SER A 686 -1.59 -26.48 -31.95
CA SER A 686 -2.39 -25.83 -30.92
C SER A 686 -2.78 -24.43 -31.40
N THR A 687 -4.07 -24.20 -31.54
CA THR A 687 -4.68 -22.89 -31.72
C THR A 687 -4.73 -22.17 -30.38
N ASP A 688 -3.58 -22.09 -29.68
CA ASP A 688 -3.44 -21.18 -28.56
C ASP A 688 -3.07 -19.83 -29.13
N ILE A 689 -4.10 -18.99 -29.24
CA ILE A 689 -3.95 -17.56 -29.52
C ILE A 689 -3.24 -16.99 -28.29
N ASP A 690 -1.91 -16.92 -28.32
CA ASP A 690 -1.11 -16.14 -27.36
C ASP A 690 -1.45 -14.66 -27.60
N ILE A 691 -2.24 -14.07 -26.69
CA ILE A 691 -2.82 -12.71 -26.79
C ILE A 691 -1.76 -11.59 -26.57
N ASP A 692 -0.54 -11.93 -26.16
CA ASP A 692 0.50 -10.92 -25.83
C ASP A 692 1.43 -10.54 -26.99
N ASP A 693 1.46 -11.27 -28.10
CA ASP A 693 2.40 -10.98 -29.21
C ASP A 693 2.21 -9.57 -29.80
N GLY A 694 0.98 -9.02 -29.76
CA GLY A 694 0.66 -7.69 -30.27
C GLY A 694 1.06 -6.54 -29.34
N ALA A 695 1.00 -6.76 -28.02
CA ALA A 695 1.42 -5.80 -27.01
C ALA A 695 2.95 -5.80 -26.81
N ASP A 696 3.59 -6.95 -27.03
CA ASP A 696 5.04 -7.13 -26.96
C ASP A 696 5.75 -6.49 -28.15
N LEU A 697 5.15 -6.58 -29.34
CA LEU A 697 5.70 -5.97 -30.55
C LEU A 697 5.55 -4.44 -30.54
N SER A 698 4.43 -3.91 -30.03
CA SER A 698 4.24 -2.46 -29.85
C SER A 698 5.15 -1.88 -28.77
N ARG A 699 5.46 -2.64 -27.69
CA ARG A 699 6.51 -2.29 -26.72
C ARG A 699 7.89 -2.16 -27.35
N ALA A 700 8.25 -3.07 -28.26
CA ALA A 700 9.57 -3.09 -28.87
C ALA A 700 9.79 -1.94 -29.88
N THR A 701 8.72 -1.37 -30.43
CA THR A 701 8.81 -0.30 -31.45
C THR A 701 8.37 1.09 -30.97
N ASP A 702 7.47 1.20 -29.98
CA ASP A 702 6.80 2.47 -29.62
C ASP A 702 6.69 2.76 -28.10
N GLY A 703 7.47 2.11 -27.23
CA GLY A 703 7.57 2.55 -25.82
C GLY A 703 8.21 3.95 -25.72
N PRO A 704 7.70 4.88 -24.88
CA PRO A 704 8.30 6.20 -24.72
C PRO A 704 9.75 6.02 -24.30
N ASN A 705 10.65 6.58 -25.10
CA ASN A 705 12.09 6.36 -25.06
C ASN A 705 12.67 6.60 -23.65
N GLU A 706 12.70 5.56 -22.82
CA GLU A 706 13.05 5.63 -21.39
C GLU A 706 14.51 6.04 -21.18
N TYR A 707 15.36 5.80 -22.18
CA TYR A 707 16.74 6.30 -22.26
C TYR A 707 16.82 7.83 -22.23
N SER A 708 15.84 8.53 -22.81
CA SER A 708 15.82 10.00 -22.79
C SER A 708 15.46 10.57 -21.41
N GLY A 709 14.73 9.80 -20.59
CA GLY A 709 14.45 10.11 -19.19
C GLY A 709 15.66 9.84 -18.30
N LYS A 710 16.33 8.69 -18.51
CA LYS A 710 17.56 8.31 -17.81
C LYS A 710 18.71 9.31 -18.07
N LEU A 711 18.85 9.81 -19.29
CA LEU A 711 19.86 10.83 -19.62
C LEU A 711 19.58 12.23 -19.02
N ARG A 712 18.39 12.48 -18.43
CA ARG A 712 18.09 13.75 -17.76
C ARG A 712 18.64 13.86 -16.33
N ALA A 713 18.99 12.73 -15.71
CA ALA A 713 19.46 12.66 -14.32
C ALA A 713 20.99 12.43 -14.21
N VAL A 714 21.75 12.90 -15.21
CA VAL A 714 23.23 12.84 -15.18
C VAL A 714 23.77 14.17 -14.66
N HIS A 715 24.44 14.11 -13.52
CA HIS A 715 25.11 15.24 -12.88
C HIS A 715 26.60 15.20 -13.19
N GLN A 716 27.11 16.26 -13.81
CA GLN A 716 28.55 16.42 -14.01
C GLN A 716 29.21 16.84 -12.69
N LEU A 717 30.05 15.97 -12.13
CA LEU A 717 30.67 16.18 -10.82
C LEU A 717 32.02 16.88 -10.89
N THR A 718 32.79 16.67 -11.97
CA THR A 718 34.09 17.33 -12.17
C THR A 718 34.18 18.02 -13.53
N GLY A 719 35.08 19.00 -13.65
CA GLY A 719 35.27 19.76 -14.87
C GLY A 719 36.07 18.99 -15.93
N PHE A 720 35.96 19.42 -17.19
CA PHE A 720 36.75 18.85 -18.28
C PHE A 720 38.26 19.16 -18.19
N ALA A 721 38.72 19.90 -17.19
CA ALA A 721 40.15 20.16 -16.96
C ALA A 721 40.76 19.28 -15.85
N ASP A 722 39.95 18.60 -15.03
CA ASP A 722 40.43 17.85 -13.87
C ASP A 722 41.15 16.53 -14.25
N PRO A 723 42.17 16.08 -13.49
CA PRO A 723 42.88 14.83 -13.79
C PRO A 723 41.96 13.59 -13.82
N VAL A 724 40.88 13.63 -13.04
CA VAL A 724 39.84 12.62 -12.97
C VAL A 724 38.51 13.24 -13.38
N TYR A 725 37.90 12.71 -14.44
CA TYR A 725 36.56 13.10 -14.85
C TYR A 725 35.53 12.21 -14.13
N ALA A 726 34.48 12.80 -13.57
CA ALA A 726 33.41 12.06 -12.90
C ALA A 726 32.02 12.61 -13.24
N GLU A 727 31.10 11.70 -13.51
CA GLU A 727 29.67 11.98 -13.71
C GLU A 727 28.83 11.00 -12.89
N ALA A 728 27.77 11.50 -12.27
CA ALA A 728 26.87 10.73 -11.43
C ALA A 728 25.50 10.58 -12.07
N TYR A 729 24.99 9.35 -12.04
CA TYR A 729 23.62 9.01 -12.36
C TYR A 729 22.87 8.73 -11.07
N VAL A 730 21.80 9.47 -10.82
CA VAL A 730 21.01 9.38 -9.58
C VAL A 730 19.68 8.71 -9.88
N THR A 731 19.37 7.63 -9.18
CA THR A 731 18.08 6.95 -9.24
C THR A 731 17.43 6.97 -7.86
N VAL A 732 16.21 7.50 -7.78
CA VAL A 732 15.42 7.55 -6.55
C VAL A 732 14.45 6.38 -6.52
N LEU A 733 14.62 5.45 -5.58
CA LEU A 733 13.80 4.25 -5.41
C LEU A 733 13.18 4.25 -4.00
N ALA A 734 12.07 4.97 -3.83
CA ALA A 734 11.39 5.10 -2.53
C ALA A 734 12.36 5.49 -1.41
N TYR A 735 12.77 4.53 -0.57
CA TYR A 735 13.66 4.76 0.58
C TYR A 735 15.15 4.81 0.23
N ASP A 736 15.56 4.41 -0.97
CA ASP A 736 16.97 4.33 -1.34
C ASP A 736 17.25 5.18 -2.59
N ILE A 737 18.24 6.06 -2.48
CA ILE A 737 18.84 6.79 -3.61
C ILE A 737 20.11 6.03 -4.00
N VAL A 738 20.13 5.53 -5.22
CA VAL A 738 21.31 4.89 -5.81
C VAL A 738 22.03 5.92 -6.66
N VAL A 739 23.27 6.22 -6.28
CA VAL A 739 24.17 7.11 -7.03
C VAL A 739 25.22 6.25 -7.72
N GLU A 740 25.16 6.17 -9.05
CA GLU A 740 26.19 5.51 -9.86
C GLU A 740 27.15 6.56 -10.41
N ILE A 741 28.40 6.54 -9.96
CA ILE A 741 29.44 7.49 -10.35
C ILE A 741 30.36 6.81 -11.36
N LEU A 742 30.34 7.28 -12.62
CA LEU A 742 31.33 6.91 -13.60
C LEU A 742 32.57 7.77 -13.38
N VAL A 743 33.71 7.11 -13.10
CA VAL A 743 35.01 7.74 -12.90
C VAL A 743 35.92 7.37 -14.06
N VAL A 744 36.50 8.38 -14.71
CA VAL A 744 37.40 8.25 -15.85
C VAL A 744 38.76 8.84 -15.47
N ASN A 745 39.80 8.00 -15.50
CA ASN A 745 41.16 8.49 -15.36
C ASN A 745 41.59 9.13 -16.68
N ARG A 746 41.92 10.42 -16.68
CA ARG A 746 42.40 11.10 -17.90
C ARG A 746 43.91 11.23 -17.97
N THR A 747 44.60 10.76 -16.94
CA THR A 747 46.05 10.82 -16.86
C THR A 747 46.69 9.55 -17.46
N PRO A 748 47.94 9.66 -17.96
CA PRO A 748 48.69 8.51 -18.45
C PRO A 748 49.27 7.62 -17.32
N HIS A 749 48.95 7.91 -16.06
CA HIS A 749 49.45 7.19 -14.89
C HIS A 749 48.34 6.41 -14.20
N THR A 750 48.69 5.30 -13.54
CA THR A 750 47.76 4.52 -12.73
C THR A 750 47.44 5.29 -11.44
N LEU A 751 46.15 5.40 -11.12
CA LEU A 751 45.67 6.01 -9.87
C LEU A 751 45.42 4.89 -8.85
N ASN A 752 46.21 4.87 -7.79
CA ASN A 752 46.11 3.87 -6.74
C ASN A 752 45.15 4.35 -5.64
N ASN A 753 44.44 3.40 -5.03
CA ASN A 753 43.58 3.65 -3.86
C ASN A 753 42.58 4.82 -4.06
N LEU A 754 42.00 4.94 -5.26
CA LEU A 754 40.99 5.95 -5.57
C LEU A 754 39.71 5.65 -4.79
N SER A 755 39.31 6.57 -3.93
CA SER A 755 38.12 6.48 -3.09
C SER A 755 37.23 7.70 -3.33
N VAL A 756 35.91 7.46 -3.40
CA VAL A 756 34.91 8.52 -3.48
C VAL A 756 34.25 8.67 -2.12
N GLU A 757 34.46 9.81 -1.48
CA GLU A 757 33.86 10.14 -0.19
C GLU A 757 32.63 11.02 -0.42
N LEU A 758 31.44 10.46 -0.16
CA LEU A 758 30.18 11.20 -0.23
C LEU A 758 29.70 11.56 1.18
N THR A 759 29.30 12.81 1.36
CA THR A 759 28.70 13.35 2.57
C THR A 759 27.33 13.93 2.22
N PRO A 760 26.23 13.21 2.49
CA PRO A 760 24.89 13.76 2.33
C PRO A 760 24.58 14.78 3.43
N MET A 761 23.82 15.82 3.09
CA MET A 761 23.23 16.81 4.00
C MET A 761 21.71 16.64 4.07
N GLY A 762 21.13 16.91 5.24
CA GLY A 762 19.72 16.66 5.56
C GLY A 762 19.50 15.26 6.14
N ASP A 763 18.28 14.76 6.05
CA ASP A 763 17.82 13.44 6.54
C ASP A 763 18.25 12.25 5.64
N LEU A 764 19.30 12.44 4.86
CA LEU A 764 19.92 11.44 4.00
C LEU A 764 21.07 10.74 4.71
N LYS A 765 21.07 9.40 4.73
CA LYS A 765 22.09 8.58 5.40
C LYS A 765 22.81 7.68 4.42
N LEU A 766 24.13 7.85 4.28
CA LEU A 766 24.96 6.92 3.51
C LEU A 766 24.99 5.54 4.21
N VAL A 767 24.56 4.50 3.51
CA VAL A 767 24.48 3.13 4.06
C VAL A 767 25.80 2.40 3.86
N GLU A 768 26.36 2.52 2.66
CA GLU A 768 27.59 1.83 2.27
C GLU A 768 28.60 2.84 1.71
N ARG A 769 29.81 2.81 2.26
CA ARG A 769 30.92 3.62 1.74
C ARG A 769 31.50 2.94 0.51
N PRO A 770 31.68 3.65 -0.61
CA PRO A 770 32.36 3.12 -1.77
C PRO A 770 33.74 2.53 -1.43
N VAL A 771 34.02 1.33 -1.94
CA VAL A 771 35.31 0.67 -1.77
C VAL A 771 36.35 1.38 -2.63
N SER A 772 37.58 1.53 -2.12
CA SER A 772 38.66 2.12 -2.90
C SER A 772 39.09 1.18 -4.04
N ILE A 773 39.30 1.77 -5.21
CA ILE A 773 39.64 1.04 -6.43
C ILE A 773 40.93 1.60 -7.05
N THR A 774 41.66 0.76 -7.77
CA THR A 774 42.82 1.20 -8.57
C THR A 774 42.39 1.28 -10.03
N ILE A 775 42.59 2.44 -10.65
CA ILE A 775 42.19 2.70 -12.04
C ILE A 775 43.44 2.84 -12.91
N GLY A 776 43.50 2.07 -14.00
CA GLY A 776 44.60 2.14 -14.96
C GLY A 776 44.64 3.46 -15.74
N PRO A 777 45.72 3.73 -16.49
CA PRO A 777 45.81 4.88 -17.39
C PRO A 777 44.67 4.88 -18.42
N LEU A 778 43.97 6.01 -18.58
CA LEU A 778 42.84 6.16 -19.52
C LEU A 778 41.67 5.17 -19.32
N ASP A 779 41.64 4.47 -18.18
CA ASP A 779 40.61 3.47 -17.86
C ASP A 779 39.40 4.11 -17.19
N THR A 780 38.26 3.43 -17.27
CA THR A 780 36.97 3.88 -16.75
C THR A 780 36.40 2.86 -15.78
N ARG A 781 35.86 3.33 -14.64
CA ARG A 781 35.21 2.47 -13.65
C ARG A 781 33.94 3.11 -13.14
N THR A 782 32.92 2.30 -12.90
CA THR A 782 31.68 2.73 -12.26
C THR A 782 31.70 2.34 -10.79
N ILE A 783 31.39 3.31 -9.93
CA ILE A 783 31.28 3.15 -8.48
C ILE A 783 29.81 3.36 -8.11
N ARG A 784 29.26 2.50 -7.25
CA ARG A 784 27.89 2.65 -6.76
C ARG A 784 27.90 3.04 -5.29
N ALA A 785 27.04 3.98 -4.92
CA ALA A 785 26.79 4.39 -3.55
C ALA A 785 25.29 4.38 -3.26
N ASN A 786 24.89 3.73 -2.16
CA ASN A 786 23.50 3.67 -1.72
C ASN A 786 23.29 4.63 -0.53
N ILE A 787 22.38 5.58 -0.70
CA ILE A 787 22.00 6.58 0.30
C ILE A 787 20.55 6.32 0.68
N LYS A 788 20.29 6.11 1.97
CA LYS A 788 18.95 5.90 2.48
C LYS A 788 18.29 7.23 2.84
N VAL A 789 17.05 7.41 2.41
CA VAL A 789 16.21 8.57 2.68
C VAL A 789 15.42 8.31 3.96
N SER A 790 15.57 9.18 4.95
CA SER A 790 14.78 9.11 6.19
C SER A 790 13.53 9.99 6.13
N SER A 791 13.54 11.05 5.30
CA SER A 791 12.47 12.05 5.18
C SER A 791 12.39 12.66 3.77
N THR A 792 11.21 13.14 3.39
CA THR A 792 10.84 13.71 2.08
C THR A 792 11.23 15.18 1.91
N GLU A 793 12.51 15.47 2.08
CA GLU A 793 13.04 16.82 1.95
C GLU A 793 14.06 16.95 0.81
N THR A 794 14.28 18.17 0.36
CA THR A 794 15.34 18.46 -0.62
C THR A 794 16.70 18.16 0.02
N GLY A 795 17.46 17.26 -0.61
CA GLY A 795 18.76 16.83 -0.13
C GLY A 795 19.89 17.40 -0.99
N HIS A 796 21.02 17.71 -0.36
CA HIS A 796 22.27 18.02 -1.06
C HIS A 796 23.29 16.93 -0.75
N ILE A 797 23.94 16.37 -1.76
CA ILE A 797 25.01 15.40 -1.59
C ILE A 797 26.31 16.06 -2.03
N PHE A 798 27.24 16.19 -1.09
CA PHE A 798 28.59 16.66 -1.32
C PHE A 798 29.53 15.47 -1.46
N GLY A 799 30.67 15.66 -2.12
CA GLY A 799 31.69 14.64 -2.10
C GLY A 799 33.05 15.10 -2.59
N THR A 800 34.03 14.22 -2.37
CA THR A 800 35.39 14.40 -2.86
C THR A 800 35.94 13.08 -3.38
N ILE A 801 36.82 13.15 -4.38
CA ILE A 801 37.58 12.00 -4.86
C ILE A 801 39.01 12.12 -4.34
N VAL A 802 39.47 11.11 -3.62
CA VAL A 802 40.83 11.03 -3.07
C VAL A 802 41.57 9.90 -3.76
N TYR A 803 42.75 10.16 -4.29
CA TYR A 803 43.59 9.14 -4.92
C TYR A 803 45.08 9.38 -4.66
N GLU A 804 45.87 8.32 -4.78
CA GLU A 804 47.32 8.33 -4.61
C GLU A 804 48.01 8.16 -5.98
N SER A 805 48.98 9.03 -6.26
CA SER A 805 49.84 8.91 -7.45
C SER A 805 50.81 7.73 -7.29
N ALA A 806 51.31 7.19 -8.40
CA ALA A 806 52.19 6.02 -8.44
C ALA A 806 53.48 6.14 -7.60
N SER A 807 53.87 7.37 -7.20
CA SER A 807 55.01 7.66 -6.31
C SER A 807 54.69 7.53 -4.81
N GLY A 808 53.44 7.25 -4.41
CA GLY A 808 53.05 6.89 -3.04
C GLY A 808 53.19 7.97 -1.96
N ALA A 809 53.57 9.21 -2.33
CA ALA A 809 53.94 10.25 -1.36
C ALA A 809 52.86 11.33 -1.14
N GLU A 810 51.97 11.58 -2.10
CA GLU A 810 50.97 12.66 -2.02
C GLU A 810 49.55 12.18 -2.39
N LYS A 811 48.59 12.45 -1.49
CA LYS A 811 47.16 12.26 -1.73
C LYS A 811 46.61 13.48 -2.45
N THR A 812 46.08 13.28 -3.65
CA THR A 812 45.41 14.34 -4.40
C THR A 812 43.92 14.28 -4.14
N ILE A 813 43.29 15.43 -3.91
CA ILE A 813 41.87 15.56 -3.61
C ILE A 813 41.21 16.40 -4.69
N VAL A 814 40.12 15.88 -5.27
CA VAL A 814 39.28 16.60 -6.24
C VAL A 814 37.90 16.78 -5.60
N ASN A 815 37.48 18.04 -5.45
CA ASN A 815 36.16 18.36 -4.92
C ASN A 815 35.10 18.18 -6.01
N LEU A 816 33.98 17.55 -5.65
CA LEU A 816 32.87 17.32 -6.57
C LEU A 816 31.85 18.46 -6.47
N ASN A 817 31.19 18.74 -7.59
CA ASN A 817 29.97 19.56 -7.59
C ASN A 817 28.88 18.87 -6.76
N ASP A 818 28.00 19.68 -6.19
CA ASP A 818 26.88 19.20 -5.39
C ASP A 818 25.80 18.55 -6.26
N ILE A 819 25.26 17.44 -5.75
CA ILE A 819 24.10 16.78 -6.34
C ILE A 819 22.87 17.28 -5.58
N HIS A 820 21.99 18.00 -6.27
CA HIS A 820 20.72 18.46 -5.71
C HIS A 820 19.62 17.43 -6.00
N VAL A 821 19.04 16.87 -4.95
CA VAL A 821 17.89 15.95 -5.02
C VAL A 821 16.63 16.75 -4.73
N ASP A 822 15.78 16.91 -5.75
CA ASP A 822 14.57 17.74 -5.69
C ASP A 822 13.43 16.97 -5.00
N ILE A 823 12.61 17.71 -4.22
CA ILE A 823 11.38 17.15 -3.64
C ILE A 823 10.41 16.64 -4.71
N MET A 824 10.46 17.22 -5.91
CA MET A 824 9.56 16.87 -7.01
C MET A 824 9.70 15.41 -7.48
N ASP A 825 10.84 14.77 -7.23
CA ASP A 825 11.03 13.36 -7.55
C ASP A 825 10.25 12.43 -6.61
N TYR A 826 9.79 12.94 -5.46
CA TYR A 826 8.98 12.20 -4.48
C TYR A 826 7.47 12.47 -4.60
N ILE A 827 7.02 13.50 -5.33
CA ILE A 827 5.61 13.93 -5.35
C ILE A 827 4.86 13.33 -6.54
N VAL A 828 3.75 12.63 -6.24
CA VAL A 828 2.84 12.00 -7.19
C VAL A 828 1.46 12.66 -7.08
N PRO A 829 0.78 12.96 -8.21
CA PRO A 829 -0.56 13.53 -8.18
C PRO A 829 -1.55 12.56 -7.52
N ALA A 830 -2.46 13.09 -6.71
CA ALA A 830 -3.48 12.31 -6.00
C ALA A 830 -4.81 13.07 -5.96
N ASP A 831 -5.91 12.37 -5.67
CA ASP A 831 -7.25 12.93 -5.50
C ASP A 831 -7.76 12.77 -4.07
N CYS A 832 -8.53 13.75 -3.59
CA CYS A 832 -9.31 13.62 -2.36
C CYS A 832 -10.67 14.34 -2.45
N ALA A 833 -11.64 13.95 -1.63
CA ALA A 833 -12.91 14.67 -1.57
C ALA A 833 -12.73 16.05 -0.90
N ASP A 834 -13.49 17.07 -1.32
CA ASP A 834 -13.36 18.45 -0.79
C ASP A 834 -13.60 18.53 0.73
N SER A 835 -14.47 17.67 1.28
CA SER A 835 -14.68 17.54 2.73
C SER A 835 -13.45 17.00 3.45
N HIS A 836 -12.77 16.01 2.86
CA HIS A 836 -11.55 15.42 3.39
C HIS A 836 -10.39 16.41 3.30
N PHE A 837 -10.24 17.11 2.18
CA PHE A 837 -9.28 18.20 2.01
C PHE A 837 -9.40 19.23 3.13
N ARG A 838 -10.62 19.70 3.43
CA ARG A 838 -10.86 20.69 4.51
C ARG A 838 -10.55 20.14 5.90
N SER A 839 -10.83 18.86 6.14
CA SER A 839 -10.49 18.21 7.40
C SER A 839 -8.98 18.16 7.58
N MET A 840 -8.25 17.66 6.57
CA MET A 840 -6.78 17.60 6.58
C MET A 840 -6.18 19.01 6.68
N TRP A 841 -6.75 19.98 5.97
CA TRP A 841 -6.32 21.38 6.03
C TRP A 841 -6.40 21.94 7.45
N ALA A 842 -7.44 21.58 8.23
CA ALA A 842 -7.58 22.01 9.62
C ALA A 842 -6.69 21.22 10.59
N GLU A 843 -6.41 19.96 10.29
CA GLU A 843 -5.55 19.07 11.10
C GLU A 843 -4.06 19.41 10.95
N PHE A 844 -3.61 19.83 9.76
CA PHE A 844 -2.19 19.98 9.47
C PHE A 844 -1.61 21.21 10.17
N GLU A 845 -0.56 20.98 10.96
CA GLU A 845 0.07 21.98 11.81
C GLU A 845 1.06 22.87 11.06
N TRP A 846 1.80 22.31 10.10
CA TRP A 846 2.82 23.04 9.35
C TRP A 846 2.22 23.78 8.17
N GLU A 847 2.48 25.09 8.11
CA GLU A 847 2.06 25.96 7.02
C GLU A 847 3.24 26.81 6.51
N ASN A 848 3.39 26.86 5.20
CA ASN A 848 4.28 27.80 4.51
C ASN A 848 3.45 28.71 3.59
N ARG A 849 3.67 30.03 3.70
CA ARG A 849 2.95 31.05 2.91
C ARG A 849 3.92 31.72 1.95
N VAL A 850 3.81 31.39 0.67
CA VAL A 850 4.64 31.94 -0.41
C VAL A 850 3.89 33.09 -1.08
N ALA A 851 4.50 34.27 -1.15
CA ALA A 851 3.94 35.40 -1.89
C ALA A 851 4.12 35.19 -3.40
N VAL A 852 3.09 35.51 -4.18
CA VAL A 852 3.13 35.38 -5.65
C VAL A 852 3.81 36.60 -6.27
N ASN A 853 4.90 36.37 -6.99
CA ASN A 853 5.58 37.38 -7.80
C ASN A 853 5.96 36.78 -9.16
N THR A 854 5.17 37.05 -10.19
CA THR A 854 5.33 36.48 -11.53
C THR A 854 5.10 37.51 -12.62
N ASP A 855 5.72 37.30 -13.78
CA ASP A 855 5.50 38.07 -15.01
C ASP A 855 4.28 37.55 -15.82
N ILE A 856 3.66 36.44 -15.40
CA ILE A 856 2.45 35.90 -16.03
C ILE A 856 1.27 36.83 -15.73
N THR A 857 0.52 37.22 -16.76
CA THR A 857 -0.60 38.18 -16.65
C THR A 857 -1.97 37.53 -16.54
N ASN A 858 -2.12 36.29 -17.02
CA ASN A 858 -3.35 35.52 -16.96
C ASN A 858 -3.37 34.59 -15.74
N VAL A 859 -4.40 34.73 -14.92
CA VAL A 859 -4.56 34.02 -13.65
C VAL A 859 -4.75 32.52 -13.82
N PHE A 860 -5.49 32.09 -14.85
CA PHE A 860 -5.66 30.68 -15.18
C PHE A 860 -4.37 30.06 -15.74
N ALA A 861 -3.66 30.80 -16.60
CA ALA A 861 -2.37 30.37 -17.12
C ALA A 861 -1.33 30.20 -15.98
N PHE A 862 -1.40 31.05 -14.95
CA PHE A 862 -0.57 30.91 -13.76
C PHE A 862 -0.91 29.65 -12.96
N LEU A 863 -2.20 29.34 -12.74
CA LEU A 863 -2.61 28.09 -12.09
C LEU A 863 -2.09 26.87 -12.87
N GLN A 864 -2.28 26.84 -14.19
CA GLN A 864 -1.81 25.72 -15.01
C GLN A 864 -0.27 25.59 -14.96
N HIS A 865 0.44 26.72 -14.97
CA HIS A 865 1.89 26.73 -14.83
C HIS A 865 2.36 26.11 -13.51
N ILE A 866 1.67 26.41 -12.40
CA ILE A 866 1.97 25.80 -11.11
C ILE A 866 1.67 24.30 -11.14
N VAL A 867 0.48 23.90 -11.61
CA VAL A 867 0.07 22.48 -11.76
C VAL A 867 1.10 21.67 -12.54
N ASP A 868 1.53 22.17 -13.69
CA ASP A 868 2.48 21.47 -14.57
C ASP A 868 3.89 21.36 -13.96
N LYS A 869 4.29 22.34 -13.13
CA LYS A 869 5.63 22.39 -12.51
C LYS A 869 5.70 21.69 -11.17
N THR A 870 4.59 21.59 -10.44
CA THR A 870 4.51 20.91 -9.14
C THR A 870 3.90 19.51 -9.22
N ASN A 871 3.49 19.05 -10.42
CA ASN A 871 2.90 17.72 -10.61
C ASN A 871 1.74 17.42 -9.65
N MET A 872 1.02 18.47 -9.22
CA MET A 872 -0.09 18.38 -8.28
C MET A 872 -1.41 18.42 -9.03
N ARG A 873 -2.43 17.71 -8.53
CA ARG A 873 -3.75 17.72 -9.15
C ARG A 873 -4.60 18.88 -8.63
N CYS A 874 -5.23 19.62 -9.55
CA CYS A 874 -6.20 20.65 -9.19
C CYS A 874 -7.54 20.01 -8.82
N MET A 875 -7.96 20.21 -7.56
CA MET A 875 -9.20 19.69 -7.00
C MET A 875 -10.40 20.57 -7.31
N THR A 876 -10.17 21.86 -7.60
CA THR A 876 -11.25 22.80 -7.93
C THR A 876 -11.75 22.54 -9.35
N PRO A 877 -13.06 22.29 -9.57
CA PRO A 877 -13.60 22.00 -10.90
C PRO A 877 -13.33 23.13 -11.90
N THR A 878 -12.86 22.77 -13.09
CA THR A 878 -12.53 23.71 -14.18
C THR A 878 -13.72 24.56 -14.63
N ALA A 879 -14.96 24.06 -14.50
CA ALA A 879 -16.18 24.82 -14.76
C ALA A 879 -16.34 26.05 -13.85
N SER A 880 -15.86 25.97 -12.60
CA SER A 880 -15.84 27.09 -11.65
C SER A 880 -14.70 28.09 -11.92
N LEU A 881 -13.72 27.69 -12.73
CA LEU A 881 -12.52 28.45 -13.08
C LEU A 881 -12.62 29.05 -14.51
N GLY A 882 -13.67 28.70 -15.25
CA GLY A 882 -13.92 29.12 -16.63
C GLY A 882 -14.50 30.52 -16.72
N GLY A 883 -13.65 31.54 -16.56
CA GLY A 883 -14.01 32.93 -16.79
C GLY A 883 -12.79 33.84 -16.67
N ASP A 884 -12.85 35.01 -17.30
CA ASP A 884 -11.84 36.06 -17.16
C ASP A 884 -12.03 36.75 -15.79
N THR A 885 -11.78 36.01 -14.71
CA THR A 885 -12.01 36.47 -13.34
C THR A 885 -10.81 37.25 -12.81
N HIS A 886 -11.08 38.36 -12.12
CA HIS A 886 -10.05 39.15 -11.45
C HIS A 886 -9.46 38.47 -10.21
N PHE A 887 -10.12 37.44 -9.69
CA PHE A 887 -9.72 36.68 -8.51
C PHE A 887 -9.88 35.17 -8.77
N LEU A 888 -8.94 34.38 -8.27
CA LEU A 888 -8.93 32.93 -8.39
C LEU A 888 -8.47 32.29 -7.07
N ALA A 889 -9.27 31.36 -6.56
CA ALA A 889 -8.88 30.48 -5.48
C ALA A 889 -8.98 29.02 -5.92
N ALA A 890 -7.89 28.27 -5.83
CA ALA A 890 -7.83 26.87 -6.27
C ALA A 890 -7.13 26.00 -5.22
N ASN A 891 -7.66 24.79 -5.02
CA ASN A 891 -7.08 23.77 -4.15
C ASN A 891 -6.33 22.74 -4.99
N LEU A 892 -5.12 22.42 -4.57
CA LEU A 892 -4.18 21.49 -5.21
C LEU A 892 -3.81 20.40 -4.20
N TYR A 893 -3.73 19.16 -4.66
CA TYR A 893 -3.43 18.01 -3.81
C TYR A 893 -2.47 17.04 -4.49
N ALA A 894 -1.56 16.47 -3.69
CA ALA A 894 -0.64 15.42 -4.09
C ALA A 894 -0.25 14.57 -2.88
N LYS A 895 0.34 13.40 -3.16
CA LYS A 895 0.94 12.53 -2.15
C LYS A 895 2.41 12.30 -2.44
N SER A 896 3.22 12.16 -1.41
CA SER A 896 4.57 11.65 -1.59
C SER A 896 4.53 10.15 -1.92
N ILE A 897 5.59 9.61 -2.52
CA ILE A 897 5.78 8.16 -2.69
C ILE A 897 5.80 7.39 -1.35
N PHE A 898 5.97 8.11 -0.23
CA PHE A 898 5.90 7.58 1.13
C PHE A 898 4.48 7.65 1.72
N GLY A 899 3.50 8.13 0.94
CA GLY A 899 2.10 8.21 1.33
C GLY A 899 1.75 9.45 2.17
N GLU A 900 2.63 10.44 2.26
CA GLU A 900 2.39 11.68 3.01
C GLU A 900 1.61 12.69 2.17
N ASP A 901 0.68 13.39 2.80
CA ASP A 901 -0.23 14.33 2.12
C ASP A 901 0.39 15.74 1.98
N ALA A 902 0.31 16.31 0.78
CA ALA A 902 0.68 17.69 0.49
C ALA A 902 -0.54 18.48 -0.02
N LEU A 903 -0.95 19.50 0.73
CA LEU A 903 -2.10 20.36 0.40
C LEU A 903 -1.60 21.75 0.00
N VAL A 904 -2.12 22.27 -1.09
CA VAL A 904 -1.80 23.62 -1.54
C VAL A 904 -3.08 24.39 -1.85
N ASN A 905 -3.18 25.62 -1.34
CA ASN A 905 -4.23 26.57 -1.66
C ASN A 905 -3.62 27.77 -2.37
N LEU A 906 -4.00 27.97 -3.63
CA LEU A 906 -3.61 29.10 -4.45
C LEU A 906 -4.69 30.17 -4.32
N SER A 907 -4.33 31.38 -3.89
CA SER A 907 -5.24 32.53 -3.87
C SER A 907 -4.55 33.72 -4.55
N VAL A 908 -5.06 34.11 -5.72
CA VAL A 908 -4.44 35.13 -6.57
C VAL A 908 -5.47 36.10 -7.13
N GLU A 909 -5.06 37.36 -7.26
CA GLU A 909 -5.83 38.46 -7.82
C GLU A 909 -5.04 39.19 -8.91
N LYS A 910 -5.77 39.74 -9.88
CA LYS A 910 -5.23 40.55 -10.97
C LYS A 910 -5.34 42.02 -10.62
N LEU A 911 -4.19 42.70 -10.46
CA LEU A 911 -4.13 44.14 -10.18
C LEU A 911 -4.27 44.98 -11.45
N ASP A 912 -4.57 46.28 -11.28
CA ASP A 912 -4.85 47.26 -12.34
C ASP A 912 -3.72 47.50 -13.36
N LYS A 913 -2.54 46.88 -13.17
CA LYS A 913 -1.39 46.93 -14.10
C LYS A 913 -1.14 45.60 -14.83
N GLY A 914 -2.06 44.64 -14.76
CA GLY A 914 -1.90 43.31 -15.36
C GLY A 914 -0.91 42.39 -14.62
N LYS A 915 -0.40 42.82 -13.46
CA LYS A 915 0.39 41.97 -12.55
C LYS A 915 -0.53 41.16 -11.66
N ILE A 916 -0.16 39.91 -11.42
CA ILE A 916 -0.85 39.03 -10.49
C ILE A 916 -0.21 39.19 -9.11
N ALA A 917 -1.04 39.39 -8.08
CA ALA A 917 -0.63 39.39 -6.68
C ALA A 917 -1.43 38.34 -5.92
N GLY A 918 -0.87 37.82 -4.83
CA GLY A 918 -1.56 36.79 -4.05
C GLY A 918 -0.63 35.98 -3.18
N TYR A 919 -1.17 34.91 -2.61
CA TYR A 919 -0.46 34.00 -1.73
C TYR A 919 -0.77 32.55 -2.07
N ILE A 920 0.27 31.72 -2.02
CA ILE A 920 0.18 30.27 -2.09
C ILE A 920 0.42 29.75 -0.69
N ARG A 921 -0.58 29.10 -0.11
CA ARG A 921 -0.50 28.48 1.22
C ARG A 921 -0.29 26.99 1.03
N ILE A 922 0.74 26.46 1.66
CA ILE A 922 1.13 25.05 1.57
C ILE A 922 1.00 24.47 2.96
N ARG A 923 0.30 23.35 3.10
CA ARG A 923 0.17 22.62 4.37
C ARG A 923 0.53 21.15 4.21
N SER A 924 1.26 20.62 5.18
CA SER A 924 1.57 19.19 5.26
C SER A 924 1.71 18.77 6.73
N LYS A 925 1.73 17.46 6.99
CA LYS A 925 2.03 16.90 8.32
C LYS A 925 3.51 17.06 8.67
N THR A 926 4.39 17.03 7.68
CA THR A 926 5.84 17.17 7.87
C THR A 926 6.31 18.57 7.46
N GLN A 927 7.20 19.14 8.27
CA GLN A 927 7.78 20.45 8.01
C GLN A 927 8.59 20.47 6.70
N GLY A 928 9.34 19.40 6.42
CA GLY A 928 10.21 19.26 5.26
C GLY A 928 9.46 19.45 3.93
N ILE A 929 8.29 18.82 3.78
CA ILE A 929 7.46 18.95 2.58
C ILE A 929 6.96 20.40 2.43
N ALA A 930 6.42 20.98 3.50
CA ALA A 930 5.81 22.32 3.42
C ALA A 930 6.83 23.41 3.06
N LEU A 931 8.06 23.32 3.58
CA LEU A 931 9.15 24.24 3.26
C LEU A 931 9.71 24.00 1.86
N SER A 932 10.14 22.77 1.58
CA SER A 932 10.77 22.40 0.30
C SER A 932 9.87 22.68 -0.91
N LEU A 933 8.57 22.38 -0.80
CA LEU A 933 7.61 22.68 -1.87
C LEU A 933 7.43 24.19 -2.06
N GLY A 934 7.49 24.98 -0.98
CA GLY A 934 7.42 26.44 -1.05
C GLY A 934 8.66 27.06 -1.69
N ASP A 935 9.84 26.54 -1.40
CA ASP A 935 11.10 26.95 -2.03
C ASP A 935 11.08 26.62 -3.53
N ARG A 936 10.62 25.42 -3.90
CA ARG A 936 10.44 25.03 -5.31
C ARG A 936 9.46 25.95 -6.04
N ILE A 937 8.30 26.22 -5.44
CA ILE A 937 7.29 27.13 -6.01
C ILE A 937 7.88 28.55 -6.18
N THR A 938 8.69 29.01 -5.23
CA THR A 938 9.37 30.31 -5.32
C THR A 938 10.40 30.33 -6.44
N ALA A 939 11.18 29.25 -6.62
CA ALA A 939 12.14 29.10 -7.72
C ALA A 939 11.44 29.09 -9.09
N VAL A 940 10.33 28.36 -9.21
CA VAL A 940 9.50 28.30 -10.43
C VAL A 940 8.96 29.69 -10.79
N GLN A 941 8.51 30.48 -9.82
CA GLN A 941 8.01 31.83 -10.06
C GLN A 941 9.07 32.80 -10.59
N ARG A 942 10.33 32.66 -10.16
CA ARG A 942 11.44 33.54 -10.58
C ARG A 942 11.99 33.24 -11.97
N GLY A 943 11.47 32.21 -12.66
CA GLY A 943 11.95 31.82 -13.98
C GLY A 943 13.40 31.31 -13.98
N GLN A 944 13.95 30.94 -12.82
CA GLN A 944 15.18 30.16 -12.75
C GLN A 944 14.82 28.74 -13.24
N GLU A 945 14.86 28.54 -14.55
CA GLU A 945 14.95 27.19 -15.10
C GLU A 945 16.25 26.58 -14.54
N ASP A 946 16.12 25.41 -13.88
CA ASP A 946 17.27 24.56 -13.61
C ASP A 946 18.09 24.46 -14.90
N PRO A 947 19.37 24.87 -14.92
CA PRO A 947 20.21 24.84 -16.13
C PRO A 947 20.34 23.44 -16.73
N ASN A 948 19.91 22.39 -16.02
CA ASN A 948 19.89 21.00 -16.46
C ASN A 948 18.54 20.51 -17.04
N LYS A 949 17.46 21.31 -17.02
CA LYS A 949 16.16 20.90 -17.60
C LYS A 949 16.04 21.32 -19.07
N ARG A 950 16.52 20.49 -20.00
CA ARG A 950 16.19 20.63 -21.43
C ARG A 950 14.67 20.47 -21.63
N LYS A 951 14.05 21.40 -22.38
CA LYS A 951 12.62 21.40 -22.76
C LYS A 951 12.16 20.03 -23.28
N LYS A 952 10.94 19.64 -22.88
CA LYS A 952 10.14 18.62 -23.56
C LYS A 952 10.04 19.04 -25.04
N ILE A 953 10.75 18.35 -25.94
CA ILE A 953 10.39 18.40 -27.36
C ILE A 953 9.09 17.58 -27.44
N ALA A 954 8.02 18.22 -27.91
CA ALA A 954 6.76 17.53 -28.16
C ALA A 954 7.02 16.40 -29.16
N GLY A 955 6.83 15.18 -28.70
CA GLY A 955 6.62 14.00 -29.53
C GLY A 955 5.15 13.66 -29.46
#